data_AF-A0A2K9PWE9-F1
#
_entry.id   AF-A0A2K9PWE9-F1
#
_cell.length_a   1.000
_cell.length_b   1.000
_cell.length_c   1.000
_cell.angle_alpha   90.00
_cell.angle_beta   90.00
_cell.angle_gamma   90.00
#
_symmetry.space_group_name_H-M   'P 1'
#
loop_
_entity.id
_entity.type
_entity.pdbx_description
1 polymer ?
#
loop_
_entity_poly.entity_id
_entity_poly.type
_entity_poly.pdbx_seq_one_letter_code
_entity_poly.pdbx_strand_id
1 'polypeptide(L)'
;MKASRYNVFYPKADKIIGYNSISDNFIVLEPILHELFEASINENLIDELKNVHLDLYDILIDKGFVINENINELEVIKGISDKTDYNDATYELIINPTMNCNFKCWYCYETHIKDSKMNSATLEKVVKFVDNVLEGKKGKLKNFTLEWFGGEPLLYFEKTVLPILKEVYPKMLANNINFRSGFTSNGLLINQDVIEKCKKYGVENFQITLDGHRERHNQVRFVSKQRGSYDEIIANIKLCLQNKLKVITRINVSDETISDLLKVIGDFKDISPKDKKYLIFSFHEVWQEEKDLTADISGIVEEFRRNNLRCAYIGERNASITSSCYADKLNHATINYNGDVFKCTARDFETKSREGVLQDTGIIEWNEKFQKRVYDTRFKNKPCLECKILPICNGGCSQHRIENENEDYCIYGFNEDHKLNIIKEKFSSRLVDSMPSEHYDVTINKLLSINFNAFKVNEPQIYQETFKQFFSEEVSTENFAIVNEINDIYVNLITSLRKMQLSTYQDKHADIEKKLAASKLNDNEVKVIDMSSLPLKAYYYYKIEDYEQALYLTNGSILNDDFFLEKYPFLYGHKVQQIHNIIRIYFKQEKFKEACLLNNDILNHLILGNKVTYEVGYWYDSYKIENSPEMINMIYQIFSETLSVITNLSNNGEKERELFQTAFKGLIACPDIESLDENLLPLLIFVKIKAQLFENPDINKVREELDSLIDVSLNSEYSFFMKSLFYSLFVTLGINGHQDNKREFMRVHAT
;
A
#
# COMPACT_ATOMS: atom_id res chain seq x y z
N MET A 1 12.29 -27.81 4.95
CA MET A 1 11.25 -27.01 4.25
C MET A 1 11.41 -27.16 2.74
N LYS A 2 10.40 -26.83 1.92
CA LYS A 2 10.51 -26.82 0.45
C LYS A 2 9.93 -25.55 -0.16
N ALA A 3 10.40 -25.14 -1.34
CA ALA A 3 9.76 -24.08 -2.11
C ALA A 3 8.41 -24.56 -2.69
N SER A 4 7.40 -23.70 -2.63
CA SER A 4 6.10 -23.94 -3.29
C SER A 4 6.29 -24.05 -4.80
N ARG A 5 5.67 -25.07 -5.41
CA ARG A 5 5.68 -25.22 -6.89
C ARG A 5 4.87 -24.13 -7.60
N TYR A 6 4.03 -23.40 -6.85
CA TYR A 6 3.13 -22.36 -7.34
C TYR A 6 3.74 -20.95 -7.25
N ASN A 7 5.04 -20.87 -6.99
CA ASN A 7 5.80 -19.62 -7.07
C ASN A 7 6.09 -19.24 -8.53
N VAL A 8 5.80 -17.99 -8.87
CA VAL A 8 6.15 -17.34 -10.14
C VAL A 8 6.94 -16.08 -9.83
N PHE A 9 8.10 -15.92 -10.47
CA PHE A 9 8.94 -14.74 -10.33
C PHE A 9 9.11 -14.06 -11.70
N TYR A 10 9.15 -12.73 -11.72
CA TYR A 10 9.45 -11.96 -12.93
C TYR A 10 10.11 -10.63 -12.60
N PRO A 11 11.00 -10.12 -13.47
CA PRO A 11 11.60 -8.80 -13.29
C PRO A 11 10.58 -7.69 -13.57
N LYS A 12 10.62 -6.62 -12.78
CA LYS A 12 9.91 -5.35 -13.04
C LYS A 12 10.78 -4.19 -12.54
N ALA A 13 11.13 -3.28 -13.45
CA ALA A 13 12.14 -2.25 -13.21
C ALA A 13 13.46 -2.86 -12.70
N ASP A 14 13.97 -2.42 -11.55
CA ASP A 14 15.19 -2.90 -10.90
C ASP A 14 14.92 -3.92 -9.78
N LYS A 15 13.73 -4.53 -9.74
CA LYS A 15 13.31 -5.52 -8.73
C LYS A 15 12.83 -6.82 -9.35
N ILE A 16 12.72 -7.84 -8.51
CA ILE A 16 12.04 -9.10 -8.81
C ILE A 16 10.71 -9.15 -8.06
N ILE A 17 9.63 -9.37 -8.80
CA ILE A 17 8.30 -9.59 -8.23
C ILE A 17 8.08 -11.09 -8.10
N GLY A 18 7.85 -11.55 -6.87
CA GLY A 18 7.40 -12.91 -6.58
C GLY A 18 5.90 -12.97 -6.37
N TYR A 19 5.26 -14.00 -6.91
CA TYR A 19 3.84 -14.28 -6.70
C TYR A 19 3.63 -15.77 -6.38
N ASN A 20 2.90 -16.04 -5.30
CA ASN A 20 2.46 -17.38 -4.96
C ASN A 20 0.96 -17.52 -5.21
N SER A 21 0.57 -18.37 -6.16
CA SER A 21 -0.83 -18.41 -6.61
C SER A 21 -1.79 -19.10 -5.64
N ILE A 22 -1.32 -20.02 -4.77
CA ILE A 22 -2.17 -20.65 -3.73
C ILE A 22 -2.55 -19.65 -2.65
N SER A 23 -1.55 -19.03 -2.03
CA SER A 23 -1.76 -18.06 -0.95
C SER A 23 -2.26 -16.71 -1.49
N ASP A 24 -2.18 -16.52 -2.80
CA ASP A 24 -2.54 -15.32 -3.51
C ASP A 24 -1.79 -14.09 -2.96
N ASN A 25 -0.49 -14.24 -2.70
CA ASN A 25 0.38 -13.19 -2.15
C ASN A 25 1.49 -12.77 -3.11
N PHE A 26 1.86 -11.50 -3.04
CA PHE A 26 3.02 -10.94 -3.72
C PHE A 26 4.14 -10.60 -2.72
N ILE A 27 5.39 -10.71 -3.17
CA ILE A 27 6.59 -10.15 -2.52
C ILE A 27 7.39 -9.37 -3.56
N VAL A 28 8.10 -8.33 -3.12
CA VAL A 28 9.04 -7.57 -3.95
C VAL A 28 10.43 -7.79 -3.37
N LEU A 29 11.35 -8.27 -4.20
CA LEU A 29 12.70 -8.62 -3.78
C LEU A 29 13.72 -7.81 -4.55
N GLU A 30 14.79 -7.43 -3.87
CA GLU A 30 16.05 -7.08 -4.53
C GLU A 30 16.55 -8.30 -5.33
N PRO A 31 17.19 -8.10 -6.50
CA PRO A 31 17.77 -9.20 -7.28
C PRO A 31 18.66 -10.13 -6.44
N ILE A 32 19.47 -9.57 -5.54
CA ILE A 32 20.35 -10.34 -4.66
C ILE A 32 19.60 -11.25 -3.68
N LEU A 33 18.42 -10.83 -3.20
CA LEU A 33 17.60 -11.63 -2.29
C LEU A 33 16.89 -12.76 -3.03
N HIS A 34 16.49 -12.52 -4.29
CA HIS A 34 15.98 -13.56 -5.16
C HIS A 34 17.06 -14.60 -5.50
N GLU A 35 18.26 -14.16 -5.86
CA GLU A 35 19.41 -15.05 -6.10
C GLU A 35 19.75 -15.88 -4.85
N LEU A 36 19.73 -15.28 -3.66
CA LEU A 36 19.92 -16.00 -2.39
C LEU A 36 18.84 -17.07 -2.19
N PHE A 37 17.59 -16.76 -2.48
CA PHE A 37 16.49 -17.74 -2.40
C PHE A 37 16.67 -18.87 -3.41
N GLU A 38 16.98 -18.57 -4.68
CA GLU A 38 17.23 -19.59 -5.71
C GLU A 38 18.41 -20.50 -5.36
N ALA A 39 19.52 -19.93 -4.85
CA ALA A 39 20.66 -20.69 -4.38
C ALA A 39 20.28 -21.64 -3.24
N SER A 40 19.46 -21.18 -2.28
CA SER A 40 18.99 -22.03 -1.18
C SER A 40 18.14 -23.22 -1.64
N ILE A 41 17.40 -23.06 -2.75
CA ILE A 41 16.61 -24.16 -3.34
C ILE A 41 17.55 -25.16 -4.01
N ASN A 42 18.48 -24.67 -4.83
CA ASN A 42 19.39 -25.50 -5.62
C ASN A 42 20.33 -26.34 -4.74
N GLU A 43 20.79 -25.77 -3.63
CA GLU A 43 21.67 -26.45 -2.66
C GLU A 43 20.89 -27.23 -1.58
N ASN A 44 19.55 -27.20 -1.61
CA ASN A 44 18.69 -27.80 -0.58
C ASN A 44 18.95 -27.27 0.85
N LEU A 45 19.22 -25.96 0.96
CA LEU A 45 19.57 -25.25 2.20
C LEU A 45 18.51 -24.21 2.61
N ILE A 46 17.25 -24.38 2.19
CA ILE A 46 16.17 -23.44 2.51
C ILE A 46 16.05 -23.19 4.03
N ASP A 47 16.24 -24.22 4.86
CA ASP A 47 16.18 -24.09 6.32
C ASP A 47 17.37 -23.32 6.92
N GLU A 48 18.47 -23.18 6.18
CA GLU A 48 19.64 -22.42 6.60
C GLU A 48 19.50 -20.92 6.29
N LEU A 49 18.55 -20.52 5.43
CA LEU A 49 18.27 -19.11 5.15
C LEU A 49 17.98 -18.32 6.42
N LYS A 50 17.36 -18.91 7.44
CA LYS A 50 17.11 -18.25 8.74
C LYS A 50 18.40 -17.79 9.44
N ASN A 51 19.53 -18.46 9.18
CA ASN A 51 20.83 -18.13 9.75
C ASN A 51 21.55 -17.03 8.95
N VAL A 52 21.18 -16.85 7.67
CA VAL A 52 21.79 -15.88 6.75
C VAL A 52 20.98 -14.59 6.67
N HIS A 53 19.65 -14.72 6.56
CA HIS A 53 18.73 -13.60 6.39
C HIS A 53 17.34 -13.97 6.95
N LEU A 54 17.16 -13.81 8.26
CA LEU A 54 15.94 -14.20 8.99
C LEU A 54 14.66 -13.58 8.41
N ASP A 55 14.67 -12.28 8.11
CA ASP A 55 13.47 -11.60 7.59
C ASP A 55 12.99 -12.15 6.23
N LEU A 56 13.95 -12.57 5.38
CA LEU A 56 13.64 -13.19 4.09
C LEU A 56 13.05 -14.58 4.29
N TYR A 57 13.61 -15.37 5.23
CA TYR A 57 13.06 -16.69 5.57
C TYR A 57 11.63 -16.57 6.10
N ASP A 58 11.39 -15.66 7.05
CA ASP A 58 10.09 -15.48 7.69
C ASP A 58 9.04 -14.98 6.68
N ILE A 59 9.38 -14.02 5.80
CA ILE A 59 8.42 -13.54 4.79
C ILE A 59 8.11 -14.61 3.74
N LEU A 60 9.09 -15.43 3.36
CA LEU A 60 8.87 -16.53 2.42
C LEU A 60 7.91 -17.57 3.00
N ILE A 61 7.98 -17.85 4.29
CA ILE A 61 7.05 -18.77 4.98
C ILE A 61 5.68 -18.13 5.13
N ASP A 62 5.61 -16.92 5.69
CA ASP A 62 4.35 -16.20 5.94
C ASP A 62 3.53 -16.00 4.66
N LYS A 63 4.20 -15.65 3.56
CA LYS A 63 3.56 -15.47 2.25
C LYS A 63 3.43 -16.76 1.44
N GLY A 64 3.75 -17.92 2.01
CA GLY A 64 3.52 -19.23 1.40
C GLY A 64 4.46 -19.59 0.24
N PHE A 65 5.56 -18.87 0.06
CA PHE A 65 6.61 -19.19 -0.93
C PHE A 65 7.44 -20.40 -0.49
N VAL A 66 7.59 -20.61 0.82
CA VAL A 66 8.23 -21.77 1.42
C VAL A 66 7.23 -22.47 2.34
N ILE A 67 7.15 -23.80 2.22
CA ILE A 67 6.16 -24.62 2.93
C ILE A 67 6.83 -25.86 3.55
N ASN A 68 6.10 -26.55 4.43
CA ASN A 68 6.55 -27.83 4.95
C ASN A 68 6.63 -28.87 3.82
N GLU A 69 7.69 -29.69 3.83
CA GLU A 69 7.96 -30.69 2.79
C GLU A 69 6.82 -31.72 2.62
N ASN A 70 6.13 -32.03 3.72
CA ASN A 70 5.06 -33.03 3.78
C ASN A 70 3.72 -32.54 3.20
N ILE A 71 3.60 -31.25 2.84
CA ILE A 71 2.37 -30.70 2.28
C ILE A 71 2.22 -31.12 0.82
N ASN A 72 1.08 -31.74 0.49
CA ASN A 72 0.64 -31.94 -0.88
C ASN A 72 -0.21 -30.74 -1.33
N GLU A 73 0.42 -29.82 -2.05
CA GLU A 73 -0.19 -28.56 -2.50
C GLU A 73 -1.41 -28.78 -3.41
N LEU A 74 -1.45 -29.86 -4.20
CA LEU A 74 -2.59 -30.15 -5.07
C LEU A 74 -3.83 -30.57 -4.26
N GLU A 75 -3.66 -31.34 -3.19
CA GLU A 75 -4.77 -31.70 -2.31
C GLU A 75 -5.27 -30.50 -1.50
N VAL A 76 -4.38 -29.57 -1.13
CA VAL A 76 -4.78 -28.27 -0.55
C VAL A 76 -5.67 -27.50 -1.52
N ILE A 77 -5.28 -27.41 -2.80
CA ILE A 77 -6.06 -26.72 -3.84
C ILE A 77 -7.44 -27.36 -4.02
N LYS A 78 -7.51 -28.69 -4.15
CA LYS A 78 -8.78 -29.41 -4.27
C LYS A 78 -9.67 -29.17 -3.05
N GLY A 79 -9.11 -29.25 -1.85
CA GLY A 79 -9.83 -28.99 -0.61
C GLY A 79 -10.38 -27.57 -0.50
N ILE A 80 -9.64 -26.56 -0.99
CA ILE A 80 -10.14 -25.17 -1.05
C ILE A 80 -11.27 -25.06 -2.08
N SER A 81 -11.10 -25.61 -3.29
CA SER A 81 -12.15 -25.59 -4.31
C SER A 81 -13.43 -26.28 -3.83
N ASP A 82 -13.32 -27.45 -3.21
CA ASP A 82 -14.49 -28.18 -2.71
C ASP A 82 -15.25 -27.37 -1.65
N LYS A 83 -14.53 -26.73 -0.72
CA LYS A 83 -15.13 -25.82 0.27
C LYS A 83 -15.86 -24.64 -0.37
N THR A 84 -15.32 -24.10 -1.47
CA THR A 84 -15.94 -22.99 -2.21
C THR A 84 -17.19 -23.45 -2.97
N ASP A 85 -17.09 -24.57 -3.68
CA ASP A 85 -18.09 -25.02 -4.64
C ASP A 85 -19.26 -25.79 -4.02
N TYR A 86 -19.02 -26.50 -2.91
CA TYR A 86 -20.03 -27.27 -2.18
C TYR A 86 -20.49 -26.57 -0.88
N ASN A 87 -20.35 -25.25 -0.82
CA ASN A 87 -20.69 -24.46 0.38
C ASN A 87 -22.21 -24.41 0.64
N ASP A 88 -22.67 -25.12 1.68
CA ASP A 88 -24.07 -25.15 2.13
C ASP A 88 -24.57 -23.85 2.78
N ALA A 89 -23.67 -22.92 3.14
CA ALA A 89 -24.05 -21.64 3.74
C ALA A 89 -24.53 -20.61 2.71
N THR A 90 -24.43 -20.90 1.41
CA THR A 90 -24.74 -19.97 0.32
C THR A 90 -25.61 -20.63 -0.74
N TYR A 91 -26.55 -19.88 -1.30
CA TYR A 91 -27.29 -20.26 -2.50
C TYR A 91 -27.36 -19.08 -3.49
N GLU A 92 -27.13 -19.34 -4.77
CA GLU A 92 -27.20 -18.34 -5.84
C GLU A 92 -28.24 -18.74 -6.89
N LEU A 93 -29.30 -17.96 -7.02
CA LEU A 93 -30.36 -18.18 -8.00
C LEU A 93 -30.33 -17.07 -9.05
N ILE A 94 -30.19 -17.44 -10.31
CA ILE A 94 -30.42 -16.54 -11.44
C ILE A 94 -31.79 -16.88 -12.04
N ILE A 95 -32.57 -15.85 -12.36
CA ILE A 95 -33.85 -16.01 -13.03
C ILE A 95 -33.85 -15.22 -14.33
N ASN A 96 -34.20 -15.89 -15.43
CA ASN A 96 -34.55 -15.24 -16.69
C ASN A 96 -36.08 -15.13 -16.77
N PRO A 97 -36.70 -14.03 -16.32
CA PRO A 97 -38.16 -13.90 -16.34
C PRO A 97 -38.72 -13.82 -17.77
N THR A 98 -37.88 -13.48 -18.74
CA THR A 98 -38.20 -13.35 -20.16
C THR A 98 -36.95 -13.53 -21.01
N MET A 99 -37.10 -14.09 -22.22
CA MET A 99 -36.06 -14.02 -23.27
C MET A 99 -36.39 -12.94 -24.31
N ASN A 100 -37.39 -12.10 -24.05
CA ASN A 100 -37.73 -10.95 -24.90
C ASN A 100 -36.94 -9.72 -24.45
N CYS A 101 -36.48 -8.91 -25.41
CA CYS A 101 -35.74 -7.68 -25.14
C CYS A 101 -36.28 -6.56 -26.03
N ASN A 102 -36.22 -5.32 -25.54
CA ASN A 102 -36.54 -4.12 -26.32
C ASN A 102 -35.40 -3.69 -27.27
N PHE A 103 -34.24 -4.32 -27.19
CA PHE A 103 -33.12 -4.17 -28.14
C PHE A 103 -32.83 -5.48 -28.89
N LYS A 104 -32.09 -5.38 -30.00
CA LYS A 104 -31.68 -6.51 -30.85
C LYS A 104 -30.20 -6.38 -31.20
N CYS A 105 -29.34 -6.44 -30.19
CA CYS A 105 -27.90 -6.23 -30.36
C CYS A 105 -27.31 -7.34 -31.23
N TRP A 106 -26.44 -7.00 -32.19
CA TRP A 106 -25.91 -7.97 -33.16
C TRP A 106 -25.06 -9.09 -32.53
N TYR A 107 -24.40 -8.80 -31.41
CA TYR A 107 -23.58 -9.75 -30.64
C TYR A 107 -24.40 -10.53 -29.60
N CYS A 108 -25.71 -10.31 -29.50
CA CYS A 108 -26.53 -10.97 -28.49
C CYS A 108 -26.70 -12.45 -28.86
N TYR A 109 -26.29 -13.37 -27.96
CA TYR A 109 -26.51 -14.80 -28.12
C TYR A 109 -27.89 -15.25 -27.64
N GLU A 110 -28.67 -14.35 -27.06
CA GLU A 110 -30.03 -14.64 -26.62
C GLU A 110 -31.01 -14.65 -27.80
N THR A 111 -31.98 -15.57 -27.76
CA THR A 111 -32.86 -15.86 -28.89
C THR A 111 -33.97 -14.82 -29.13
N HIS A 112 -34.05 -13.76 -28.31
CA HIS A 112 -35.02 -12.65 -28.44
C HIS A 112 -36.46 -13.10 -28.72
N ILE A 113 -36.92 -14.13 -28.00
CA ILE A 113 -38.21 -14.79 -28.27
C ILE A 113 -39.35 -13.84 -27.86
N LYS A 114 -40.09 -13.35 -28.85
CA LYS A 114 -41.23 -12.47 -28.61
C LYS A 114 -42.25 -13.15 -27.69
N ASP A 115 -42.77 -12.40 -26.73
CA ASP A 115 -43.77 -12.86 -25.74
C ASP A 115 -43.32 -14.01 -24.82
N SER A 116 -42.04 -14.40 -24.85
CA SER A 116 -41.46 -15.34 -23.88
C SER A 116 -41.41 -14.71 -22.49
N LYS A 117 -42.34 -15.04 -21.60
CA LYS A 117 -42.32 -14.55 -20.22
C LYS A 117 -42.84 -15.61 -19.27
N MET A 118 -42.39 -15.56 -18.03
CA MET A 118 -42.92 -16.43 -16.99
C MET A 118 -44.43 -16.23 -16.87
N ASN A 119 -45.16 -17.34 -16.87
CA ASN A 119 -46.57 -17.37 -16.53
C ASN A 119 -46.74 -17.67 -15.04
N SER A 120 -47.97 -17.53 -14.52
CA SER A 120 -48.26 -17.77 -13.10
C SER A 120 -47.83 -19.14 -12.61
N ALA A 121 -47.99 -20.19 -13.43
CA ALA A 121 -47.58 -21.55 -13.07
C ALA A 121 -46.06 -21.65 -12.87
N THR A 122 -45.24 -21.08 -13.76
CA THR A 122 -43.78 -21.08 -13.58
C THR A 122 -43.36 -20.25 -12.36
N LEU A 123 -44.00 -19.10 -12.11
CA LEU A 123 -43.73 -18.27 -10.93
C LEU A 123 -43.99 -19.06 -9.64
N GLU A 124 -45.11 -19.78 -9.56
CA GLU A 124 -45.42 -20.64 -8.41
C GLU A 124 -44.38 -21.74 -8.19
N LYS A 125 -43.88 -22.36 -9.27
CA LYS A 125 -42.80 -23.35 -9.18
C LYS A 125 -41.52 -22.75 -8.61
N VAL A 126 -41.16 -21.53 -9.03
CA VAL A 126 -39.98 -20.82 -8.51
C VAL A 126 -40.14 -20.51 -7.02
N VAL A 127 -41.31 -20.05 -6.59
CA VAL A 127 -41.56 -19.77 -5.17
C VAL A 127 -41.46 -21.06 -4.34
N LYS A 128 -42.07 -22.16 -4.80
CA LYS A 128 -41.93 -23.48 -4.15
C LYS A 128 -40.48 -23.96 -4.13
N PHE A 129 -39.72 -23.70 -5.18
CA PHE A 129 -38.31 -24.03 -5.21
C PHE A 129 -37.53 -23.30 -4.12
N VAL A 130 -37.78 -22.00 -3.93
CA VAL A 130 -37.18 -21.25 -2.83
C VAL A 130 -37.58 -21.83 -1.47
N ASP A 131 -38.85 -22.23 -1.30
CA ASP A 131 -39.31 -22.89 -0.08
C ASP A 131 -38.55 -24.20 0.19
N ASN A 132 -38.36 -25.03 -0.84
CA ASN A 132 -37.61 -26.27 -0.75
C ASN A 132 -36.12 -26.03 -0.41
N VAL A 133 -35.51 -24.98 -0.96
CA VAL A 133 -34.12 -24.60 -0.61
C VAL A 133 -34.02 -24.18 0.85
N LEU A 134 -34.97 -23.37 1.33
CA LEU A 134 -35.01 -22.92 2.73
C LEU A 134 -35.17 -24.10 3.70
N GLU A 135 -36.10 -25.01 3.42
CA GLU A 135 -36.34 -26.18 4.27
C GLU A 135 -35.17 -27.17 4.21
N GLY A 136 -34.67 -27.49 3.01
CA GLY A 136 -33.56 -28.42 2.82
C GLY A 136 -32.23 -27.94 3.39
N LYS A 137 -32.06 -26.63 3.61
CA LYS A 137 -30.86 -26.02 4.19
C LYS A 137 -31.11 -25.30 5.51
N LYS A 138 -32.19 -25.64 6.20
CA LYS A 138 -32.58 -25.04 7.48
C LYS A 138 -31.43 -25.08 8.48
N GLY A 139 -31.13 -23.92 9.08
CA GLY A 139 -30.02 -23.72 10.02
C GLY A 139 -28.63 -23.60 9.39
N LYS A 140 -28.43 -24.05 8.15
CA LYS A 140 -27.15 -24.00 7.42
C LYS A 140 -27.04 -22.77 6.53
N LEU A 141 -28.07 -22.48 5.73
CA LEU A 141 -28.07 -21.36 4.78
C LEU A 141 -27.95 -20.01 5.51
N LYS A 142 -26.98 -19.20 5.09
CA LYS A 142 -26.72 -17.86 5.65
C LYS A 142 -26.88 -16.76 4.62
N ASN A 143 -26.58 -17.03 3.36
CA ASN A 143 -26.66 -16.04 2.28
C ASN A 143 -27.48 -16.59 1.10
N PHE A 144 -28.40 -15.79 0.58
CA PHE A 144 -29.15 -16.10 -0.63
C PHE A 144 -29.05 -14.93 -1.61
N THR A 145 -28.48 -15.17 -2.78
CA THR A 145 -28.36 -14.18 -3.86
C THR A 145 -29.39 -14.48 -4.94
N LEU A 146 -30.19 -13.49 -5.33
CA LEU A 146 -31.18 -13.58 -6.41
C LEU A 146 -30.87 -12.56 -7.51
N GLU A 147 -30.40 -13.01 -8.66
CA GLU A 147 -30.06 -12.17 -9.80
C GLU A 147 -31.08 -12.30 -10.93
N TRP A 148 -31.40 -11.18 -11.57
CA TRP A 148 -32.33 -11.10 -12.69
C TRP A 148 -31.57 -10.93 -14.01
N PHE A 149 -31.74 -11.86 -14.93
CA PHE A 149 -31.03 -11.93 -16.22
C PHE A 149 -32.01 -12.22 -17.37
N GLY A 150 -31.52 -12.59 -18.56
CA GLY A 150 -32.29 -12.90 -19.77
C GLY A 150 -32.39 -11.67 -20.69
N GLY A 151 -33.44 -11.63 -21.50
CA GLY A 151 -33.68 -10.59 -22.52
C GLY A 151 -33.57 -9.17 -21.98
N GLU A 152 -34.67 -8.66 -21.44
CA GLU A 152 -34.67 -7.49 -20.57
C GLU A 152 -35.55 -7.79 -19.37
N PRO A 153 -34.98 -8.06 -18.18
CA PRO A 153 -35.77 -8.46 -17.01
C PRO A 153 -36.77 -7.38 -16.56
N LEU A 154 -36.52 -6.10 -16.87
CA LEU A 154 -37.45 -5.01 -16.55
C LEU A 154 -38.65 -4.90 -17.51
N LEU A 155 -38.64 -5.60 -18.65
CA LEU A 155 -39.69 -5.48 -19.68
C LEU A 155 -41.07 -5.89 -19.19
N TYR A 156 -41.13 -6.89 -18.31
CA TYR A 156 -42.37 -7.39 -17.69
C TYR A 156 -42.31 -7.33 -16.16
N PHE A 157 -41.53 -6.39 -15.60
CA PHE A 157 -41.21 -6.30 -14.17
C PHE A 157 -42.40 -6.56 -13.24
N GLU A 158 -43.53 -5.87 -13.46
CA GLU A 158 -44.75 -5.99 -12.65
C GLU A 158 -45.39 -7.38 -12.70
N LYS A 159 -45.25 -8.09 -13.83
CA LYS A 159 -45.92 -9.38 -14.09
C LYS A 159 -45.08 -10.58 -13.73
N THR A 160 -43.75 -10.44 -13.69
CA THR A 160 -42.82 -11.56 -13.51
C THR A 160 -41.93 -11.39 -12.29
N VAL A 161 -41.15 -10.31 -12.25
CA VAL A 161 -40.12 -10.07 -11.22
C VAL A 161 -40.72 -9.68 -9.88
N LEU A 162 -41.61 -8.68 -9.87
CA LEU A 162 -42.18 -8.12 -8.64
C LEU A 162 -42.98 -9.16 -7.83
N PRO A 163 -43.80 -10.06 -8.43
CA PRO A 163 -44.46 -11.13 -7.70
C PRO A 163 -43.49 -12.07 -6.96
N ILE A 164 -42.38 -12.45 -7.60
CA ILE A 164 -41.38 -13.32 -6.94
C ILE A 164 -40.69 -12.56 -5.80
N LEU A 165 -40.28 -11.30 -6.02
CA LEU A 165 -39.66 -10.49 -4.97
C LEU A 165 -40.56 -10.34 -3.73
N LYS A 166 -41.87 -10.15 -3.94
CA LYS A 166 -42.87 -10.05 -2.87
C LYS A 166 -42.97 -11.31 -2.00
N GLU A 167 -42.74 -12.48 -2.59
CA GLU A 167 -42.77 -13.76 -1.89
C GLU A 167 -41.42 -14.12 -1.26
N VAL A 168 -40.31 -13.94 -2.01
CA VAL A 168 -38.99 -14.40 -1.61
C VAL A 168 -38.37 -13.50 -0.53
N TYR A 169 -38.45 -12.18 -0.68
CA TYR A 169 -37.76 -11.27 0.24
C TYR A 169 -38.22 -11.40 1.70
N PRO A 170 -39.53 -11.42 2.02
CA PRO A 170 -39.99 -11.62 3.40
C PRO A 170 -39.59 -12.97 3.98
N LYS A 171 -39.55 -14.03 3.16
CA LYS A 171 -39.12 -15.38 3.60
C LYS A 171 -37.64 -15.40 4.01
N MET A 172 -36.78 -14.68 3.28
CA MET A 172 -35.37 -14.57 3.63
C MET A 172 -35.17 -13.84 4.95
N LEU A 173 -35.88 -12.71 5.14
CA LEU A 173 -35.85 -11.96 6.40
C LEU A 173 -36.35 -12.80 7.57
N ALA A 174 -37.48 -13.50 7.42
CA ALA A 174 -38.06 -14.34 8.46
C ALA A 174 -37.13 -15.48 8.91
N ASN A 175 -36.23 -15.94 8.02
CA ASN A 175 -35.25 -16.98 8.30
C ASN A 175 -33.87 -16.44 8.72
N ASN A 176 -33.72 -15.12 8.91
CA ASN A 176 -32.45 -14.45 9.21
C ASN A 176 -31.35 -14.76 8.17
N ILE A 177 -31.73 -14.85 6.89
CA ILE A 177 -30.82 -15.07 5.79
C ILE A 177 -30.44 -13.71 5.18
N ASN A 178 -29.15 -13.50 4.99
CA ASN A 178 -28.64 -12.33 4.27
C ASN A 178 -29.04 -12.43 2.80
N PHE A 179 -29.99 -11.59 2.39
CA PHE A 179 -30.51 -11.56 1.03
C PHE A 179 -29.84 -10.46 0.21
N ARG A 180 -29.38 -10.82 -0.99
CA ARG A 180 -28.90 -9.86 -1.99
C ARG A 180 -29.64 -10.08 -3.30
N SER A 181 -29.98 -8.99 -3.99
CA SER A 181 -30.57 -9.07 -5.32
C SER A 181 -30.08 -7.97 -6.23
N GLY A 182 -29.90 -8.31 -7.51
CA GLY A 182 -29.41 -7.43 -8.55
C GLY A 182 -30.01 -7.76 -9.92
N PHE A 183 -29.80 -6.85 -10.87
CA PHE A 183 -30.27 -7.00 -12.25
C PHE A 183 -29.10 -6.89 -13.21
N THR A 184 -29.05 -7.73 -14.24
CA THR A 184 -28.39 -7.35 -15.49
C THR A 184 -29.43 -6.78 -16.44
N SER A 185 -29.28 -5.52 -16.82
CA SER A 185 -30.27 -4.80 -17.63
C SER A 185 -29.58 -3.95 -18.70
N ASN A 186 -30.29 -3.67 -19.79
CA ASN A 186 -29.87 -2.67 -20.76
C ASN A 186 -30.00 -1.22 -20.22
N GLY A 187 -30.67 -1.03 -19.08
CA GLY A 187 -30.76 0.24 -18.37
C GLY A 187 -31.82 1.21 -18.89
N LEU A 188 -32.45 0.95 -20.03
CA LEU A 188 -33.42 1.90 -20.63
C LEU A 188 -34.70 2.03 -19.79
N LEU A 189 -35.21 0.92 -19.25
CA LEU A 189 -36.51 0.88 -18.56
C LEU A 189 -36.44 1.26 -17.08
N ILE A 190 -35.26 1.63 -16.59
CA ILE A 190 -35.08 2.09 -15.21
C ILE A 190 -35.75 3.44 -15.05
N ASN A 191 -36.51 3.60 -13.98
CA ASN A 191 -37.10 4.87 -13.58
C ASN A 191 -37.31 4.87 -12.05
N GLN A 192 -37.80 5.99 -11.51
CA GLN A 192 -37.96 6.16 -10.07
C GLN A 192 -38.91 5.13 -9.43
N ASP A 193 -40.01 4.77 -10.10
CA ASP A 193 -40.97 3.78 -9.60
C ASP A 193 -40.37 2.36 -9.53
N VAL A 194 -39.60 1.96 -10.55
CA VAL A 194 -38.85 0.70 -10.54
C VAL A 194 -37.83 0.69 -9.39
N ILE A 195 -37.07 1.77 -9.22
CA ILE A 195 -36.06 1.90 -8.16
C ILE A 195 -36.70 1.77 -6.77
N GLU A 196 -37.83 2.44 -6.53
CA GLU A 196 -38.53 2.39 -5.24
C GLU A 196 -39.03 0.97 -4.93
N LYS A 197 -39.60 0.28 -5.92
CA LYS A 197 -40.02 -1.12 -5.79
C LYS A 197 -38.83 -2.06 -5.56
N CYS A 198 -37.75 -1.90 -6.31
CA CYS A 198 -36.51 -2.65 -6.13
C CYS A 198 -35.97 -2.51 -4.70
N LYS A 199 -35.82 -1.27 -4.21
CA LYS A 199 -35.32 -0.99 -2.85
C LYS A 199 -36.23 -1.56 -1.77
N LYS A 200 -37.55 -1.51 -1.97
CA LYS A 200 -38.54 -2.07 -1.05
C LYS A 200 -38.36 -3.58 -0.84
N TYR A 201 -37.87 -4.30 -1.85
CA TYR A 201 -37.71 -5.76 -1.81
C TYR A 201 -36.25 -6.21 -1.85
N GLY A 202 -35.33 -5.41 -1.32
CA GLY A 202 -33.93 -5.82 -1.06
C GLY A 202 -33.03 -5.89 -2.29
N VAL A 203 -33.43 -5.27 -3.41
CA VAL A 203 -32.54 -5.11 -4.57
C VAL A 203 -31.58 -3.96 -4.29
N GLU A 204 -30.29 -4.21 -4.46
CA GLU A 204 -29.23 -3.26 -4.08
C GLU A 204 -28.33 -2.83 -5.26
N ASN A 205 -28.40 -3.54 -6.39
CA ASN A 205 -27.47 -3.28 -7.49
C ASN A 205 -28.07 -3.51 -8.90
N PHE A 206 -27.46 -2.86 -9.89
CA PHE A 206 -27.71 -3.05 -11.32
C PHE A 206 -26.38 -3.18 -12.06
N GLN A 207 -26.26 -4.19 -12.92
CA GLN A 207 -25.27 -4.23 -13.97
C GLN A 207 -25.90 -3.70 -15.26
N ILE A 208 -25.38 -2.57 -15.76
CA ILE A 208 -25.91 -1.87 -16.93
C ILE A 208 -24.89 -1.88 -18.05
N THR A 209 -25.29 -2.34 -19.23
CA THR A 209 -24.38 -2.50 -20.38
C THR A 209 -24.26 -1.23 -21.23
N LEU A 210 -23.04 -0.86 -21.63
CA LEU A 210 -22.74 0.16 -22.64
C LEU A 210 -21.91 -0.41 -23.80
N ASP A 211 -22.27 -0.11 -25.03
CA ASP A 211 -21.54 -0.51 -26.25
C ASP A 211 -20.67 0.62 -26.81
N GLY A 212 -19.77 1.13 -25.98
CA GLY A 212 -18.96 2.32 -26.27
C GLY A 212 -19.68 3.63 -25.96
N HIS A 213 -19.13 4.73 -26.48
CA HIS A 213 -19.70 6.06 -26.35
C HIS A 213 -20.92 6.27 -27.27
N ARG A 214 -21.62 7.38 -27.07
CA ARG A 214 -22.89 7.81 -27.68
C ARG A 214 -23.16 7.34 -29.11
N GLU A 215 -22.28 7.65 -30.06
CA GLU A 215 -22.50 7.33 -31.48
C GLU A 215 -22.57 5.83 -31.72
N ARG A 216 -21.54 5.11 -31.25
CA ARG A 216 -21.42 3.66 -31.42
C ARG A 216 -22.46 2.89 -30.62
N HIS A 217 -22.78 3.36 -29.42
CA HIS A 217 -23.85 2.79 -28.59
C HIS A 217 -25.19 2.89 -29.31
N ASN A 218 -25.53 4.06 -29.85
CA ASN A 218 -26.81 4.30 -30.52
C ASN A 218 -26.96 3.53 -31.84
N GLN A 219 -25.87 3.05 -32.45
CA GLN A 219 -25.95 2.16 -33.62
C GLN A 219 -26.35 0.73 -33.25
N VAL A 220 -25.96 0.26 -32.06
CA VAL A 220 -26.34 -1.08 -31.57
C VAL A 220 -27.65 -1.05 -30.82
N ARG A 221 -27.80 -0.09 -29.91
CA ARG A 221 -28.94 0.06 -29.01
C ARG A 221 -29.64 1.35 -29.37
N PHE A 222 -30.65 1.24 -30.24
CA PHE A 222 -31.54 2.34 -30.58
C PHE A 222 -32.98 1.99 -30.18
N VAL A 223 -33.72 3.00 -29.72
CA VAL A 223 -35.16 2.88 -29.47
C VAL A 223 -35.92 2.88 -30.80
N SER A 224 -35.46 3.70 -31.75
CA SER A 224 -35.93 3.72 -33.14
C SER A 224 -34.81 4.23 -34.05
N LYS A 225 -34.96 4.12 -35.38
CA LYS A 225 -33.95 4.59 -36.35
C LYS A 225 -33.50 6.05 -36.17
N GLN A 226 -34.30 6.88 -35.48
CA GLN A 226 -34.01 8.30 -35.24
C GLN A 226 -33.77 8.63 -33.76
N ARG A 227 -33.88 7.65 -32.85
CA ARG A 227 -33.75 7.85 -31.39
C ARG A 227 -32.79 6.81 -30.81
N GLY A 228 -31.61 7.27 -30.41
CA GLY A 228 -30.65 6.48 -29.63
C GLY A 228 -31.10 6.27 -28.17
N SER A 229 -30.39 5.39 -27.44
CA SER A 229 -30.66 5.10 -26.03
C SER A 229 -29.60 5.58 -25.05
N TYR A 230 -28.42 6.00 -25.53
CA TYR A 230 -27.27 6.27 -24.67
C TYR A 230 -27.57 7.29 -23.57
N ASP A 231 -28.10 8.48 -23.91
CA ASP A 231 -28.36 9.54 -22.93
C ASP A 231 -29.33 9.15 -21.83
N GLU A 232 -30.38 8.43 -22.22
CA GLU A 232 -31.41 7.96 -21.29
C GLU A 232 -30.82 6.92 -20.34
N ILE A 233 -29.98 6.01 -20.85
CA ILE A 233 -29.26 5.04 -20.03
C ILE A 233 -28.28 5.73 -19.08
N ILE A 234 -27.52 6.74 -19.53
CA ILE A 234 -26.62 7.52 -18.65
C ILE A 234 -27.41 8.24 -17.55
N ALA A 235 -28.54 8.87 -17.89
CA ALA A 235 -29.42 9.51 -16.92
C ALA A 235 -29.96 8.50 -15.90
N ASN A 236 -30.34 7.31 -16.35
CA ASN A 236 -30.83 6.22 -15.49
C ASN A 236 -29.73 5.66 -14.58
N ILE A 237 -28.49 5.53 -15.06
CA ILE A 237 -27.34 5.19 -14.22
C ILE A 237 -27.21 6.24 -13.11
N LYS A 238 -27.20 7.53 -13.45
CA LYS A 238 -27.12 8.62 -12.44
C LYS A 238 -28.27 8.57 -11.44
N LEU A 239 -29.49 8.27 -11.90
CA LEU A 239 -30.66 8.10 -11.04
C LEU A 239 -30.50 6.96 -10.03
N CYS A 240 -29.92 5.82 -10.44
CA CYS A 240 -29.58 4.73 -9.54
C CYS A 240 -28.57 5.17 -8.46
N LEU A 241 -27.50 5.87 -8.87
CA LEU A 241 -26.45 6.35 -7.96
C LEU A 241 -27.01 7.33 -6.92
N GLN A 242 -27.83 8.28 -7.34
CA GLN A 242 -28.53 9.23 -6.44
C GLN A 242 -29.42 8.52 -5.42
N ASN A 243 -30.01 7.39 -5.81
CA ASN A 243 -30.81 6.53 -4.95
C ASN A 243 -29.99 5.53 -4.11
N LYS A 244 -28.65 5.61 -4.15
CA LYS A 244 -27.68 4.77 -3.45
C LYS A 244 -27.70 3.29 -3.86
N LEU A 245 -28.07 3.00 -5.10
CA LEU A 245 -27.95 1.68 -5.70
C LEU A 245 -26.58 1.55 -6.36
N LYS A 246 -25.92 0.41 -6.17
CA LYS A 246 -24.65 0.13 -6.84
C LYS A 246 -24.91 -0.10 -8.32
N VAL A 247 -24.12 0.51 -9.19
CA VAL A 247 -24.15 0.30 -10.63
C VAL A 247 -22.81 -0.21 -11.12
N ILE A 248 -22.82 -1.38 -11.75
CA ILE A 248 -21.70 -1.89 -12.54
C ILE A 248 -21.99 -1.56 -13.99
N THR A 249 -21.32 -0.55 -14.53
CA THR A 249 -21.39 -0.19 -15.94
C THR A 249 -20.50 -1.14 -16.73
N ARG A 250 -21.10 -2.18 -17.31
CA ARG A 250 -20.42 -3.14 -18.17
C ARG A 250 -20.20 -2.54 -19.56
N ILE A 251 -18.98 -2.18 -19.90
CA ILE A 251 -18.62 -1.71 -21.23
C ILE A 251 -18.24 -2.92 -22.08
N ASN A 252 -18.96 -3.13 -23.19
CA ASN A 252 -18.57 -4.10 -24.20
C ASN A 252 -17.53 -3.46 -25.14
N VAL A 253 -16.34 -4.04 -25.15
CA VAL A 253 -15.16 -3.56 -25.85
C VAL A 253 -14.99 -4.34 -27.16
N SER A 254 -14.67 -3.61 -28.21
CA SER A 254 -14.68 -3.99 -29.61
C SER A 254 -13.75 -3.02 -30.36
N ASP A 255 -13.16 -3.42 -31.48
CA ASP A 255 -12.32 -2.53 -32.32
C ASP A 255 -13.02 -1.17 -32.58
N GLU A 256 -14.34 -1.18 -32.75
CA GLU A 256 -15.15 -0.01 -33.06
C GLU A 256 -15.48 0.87 -31.84
N THR A 257 -15.30 0.38 -30.62
CA THR A 257 -15.64 1.12 -29.38
C THR A 257 -14.43 1.79 -28.73
N ILE A 258 -13.21 1.31 -29.01
CA ILE A 258 -11.96 1.73 -28.36
C ILE A 258 -11.68 3.23 -28.55
N SER A 259 -11.76 3.72 -29.78
CA SER A 259 -11.33 5.08 -30.15
C SER A 259 -12.02 6.20 -29.38
N ASP A 260 -13.29 5.98 -29.03
CA ASP A 260 -14.15 6.97 -28.39
C ASP A 260 -14.41 6.66 -26.91
N LEU A 261 -13.84 5.59 -26.37
CA LEU A 261 -14.22 5.10 -25.05
C LEU A 261 -13.88 6.08 -23.93
N LEU A 262 -12.79 6.85 -24.08
CA LEU A 262 -12.41 7.90 -23.15
C LEU A 262 -13.44 9.03 -23.05
N LYS A 263 -14.28 9.24 -24.07
CA LYS A 263 -15.35 10.25 -24.04
C LYS A 263 -16.40 9.92 -22.96
N VAL A 264 -16.60 8.64 -22.64
CA VAL A 264 -17.52 8.20 -21.57
C VAL A 264 -17.15 8.84 -20.24
N ILE A 265 -15.86 9.07 -19.95
CA ILE A 265 -15.42 9.75 -18.71
C ILE A 265 -16.11 11.11 -18.56
N GLY A 266 -16.27 11.86 -19.66
CA GLY A 266 -16.92 13.16 -19.69
C GLY A 266 -18.35 13.15 -19.18
N ASP A 267 -19.11 12.10 -19.49
CA ASP A 267 -20.53 11.97 -19.13
C ASP A 267 -20.77 11.74 -17.62
N PHE A 268 -19.71 11.42 -16.85
CA PHE A 268 -19.77 11.13 -15.41
C PHE A 268 -19.01 12.18 -14.56
N LYS A 269 -18.53 13.27 -15.16
CA LYS A 269 -17.77 14.33 -14.45
C LYS A 269 -18.62 15.12 -13.43
N ASP A 270 -19.91 15.22 -13.67
CA ASP A 270 -20.90 15.93 -12.83
C ASP A 270 -21.34 15.14 -11.59
N ILE A 271 -20.92 13.88 -11.46
CA ILE A 271 -21.31 13.03 -10.32
C ILE A 271 -20.49 13.40 -9.09
N SER A 272 -21.18 13.59 -7.96
CA SER A 272 -20.54 13.92 -6.69
C SER A 272 -19.58 12.81 -6.23
N PRO A 273 -18.47 13.13 -5.52
CA PRO A 273 -17.59 12.11 -4.97
C PRO A 273 -18.30 11.09 -4.08
N LYS A 274 -19.35 11.52 -3.38
CA LYS A 274 -20.19 10.66 -2.53
C LYS A 274 -20.98 9.61 -3.33
N ASP A 275 -21.40 9.94 -4.54
CA ASP A 275 -22.18 9.05 -5.39
C ASP A 275 -21.28 8.16 -6.27
N LYS A 276 -20.07 8.63 -6.62
CA LYS A 276 -19.08 7.85 -7.38
C LYS A 276 -18.73 6.50 -6.72
N LYS A 277 -18.81 6.38 -5.40
CA LYS A 277 -18.55 5.11 -4.70
C LYS A 277 -19.53 3.99 -5.06
N TYR A 278 -20.70 4.33 -5.59
CA TYR A 278 -21.70 3.38 -6.06
C TYR A 278 -21.50 2.99 -7.52
N LEU A 279 -20.53 3.57 -8.23
CA LEU A 279 -20.28 3.32 -9.65
C LEU A 279 -18.99 2.53 -9.86
N ILE A 280 -19.07 1.48 -10.68
CA ILE A 280 -17.91 0.69 -11.12
C ILE A 280 -18.01 0.51 -12.64
N PHE A 281 -16.93 0.75 -13.37
CA PHE A 281 -16.82 0.41 -14.79
C PHE A 281 -16.18 -0.97 -14.95
N SER A 282 -16.81 -1.82 -15.75
CA SER A 282 -16.37 -3.19 -16.02
C SER A 282 -16.20 -3.38 -17.52
N PHE A 283 -14.97 -3.38 -18.02
CA PHE A 283 -14.65 -3.57 -19.44
C PHE A 283 -14.64 -5.05 -19.85
N HIS A 284 -15.39 -5.46 -20.86
CA HIS A 284 -15.44 -6.85 -21.34
C HIS A 284 -15.36 -6.89 -22.85
N GLU A 285 -14.49 -7.72 -23.39
CA GLU A 285 -14.44 -7.97 -24.82
C GLU A 285 -15.70 -8.66 -25.34
N VAL A 286 -16.07 -8.32 -26.56
CA VAL A 286 -17.09 -9.02 -27.34
C VAL A 286 -16.45 -10.28 -27.91
N TRP A 287 -16.88 -11.44 -27.42
CA TRP A 287 -16.27 -12.75 -27.68
C TRP A 287 -16.39 -13.21 -29.14
N GLN A 288 -17.18 -12.50 -29.95
CA GLN A 288 -17.36 -12.75 -31.37
C GLN A 288 -16.35 -12.03 -32.26
N GLU A 289 -15.44 -11.22 -31.72
CA GLU A 289 -14.36 -10.61 -32.50
C GLU A 289 -13.16 -11.56 -32.61
N GLU A 290 -12.56 -11.63 -33.80
CA GLU A 290 -11.42 -12.53 -34.08
C GLU A 290 -10.08 -12.00 -33.54
N LYS A 291 -10.01 -10.71 -33.18
CA LYS A 291 -8.80 -10.08 -32.65
C LYS A 291 -8.79 -10.11 -31.13
N ASP A 292 -7.62 -10.43 -30.57
CA ASP A 292 -7.33 -10.29 -29.15
C ASP A 292 -7.11 -8.81 -28.82
N LEU A 293 -8.06 -8.20 -28.11
CA LEU A 293 -8.04 -6.78 -27.71
C LEU A 293 -7.49 -6.57 -26.28
N THR A 294 -7.11 -7.66 -25.59
CA THR A 294 -6.79 -7.64 -24.15
C THR A 294 -5.57 -6.77 -23.81
N ALA A 295 -4.63 -6.62 -24.75
CA ALA A 295 -3.43 -5.81 -24.56
C ALA A 295 -3.64 -4.30 -24.83
N ASP A 296 -4.70 -3.92 -25.54
CA ASP A 296 -4.83 -2.60 -26.18
C ASP A 296 -5.62 -1.57 -25.35
N ILE A 297 -6.37 -2.02 -24.33
CA ILE A 297 -7.22 -1.11 -23.52
C ILE A 297 -6.69 -0.79 -22.12
N SER A 298 -5.52 -1.33 -21.73
CA SER A 298 -4.91 -1.06 -20.42
C SER A 298 -4.75 0.44 -20.15
N GLY A 299 -4.21 1.19 -21.13
CA GLY A 299 -4.07 2.64 -21.05
C GLY A 299 -5.42 3.39 -20.94
N ILE A 300 -6.48 2.83 -21.53
CA ILE A 300 -7.84 3.39 -21.38
C ILE A 300 -8.35 3.17 -19.96
N VAL A 301 -8.20 1.96 -19.41
CA VAL A 301 -8.59 1.64 -18.03
C VAL A 301 -7.83 2.53 -17.03
N GLU A 302 -6.54 2.76 -17.25
CA GLU A 302 -5.74 3.68 -16.44
C GLU A 302 -6.28 5.11 -16.48
N GLU A 303 -6.71 5.59 -17.65
CA GLU A 303 -7.25 6.95 -17.76
C GLU A 303 -8.59 7.10 -17.02
N PHE A 304 -9.45 6.08 -17.01
CA PHE A 304 -10.62 6.08 -16.13
C PHE A 304 -10.22 6.16 -14.65
N ARG A 305 -9.22 5.38 -14.23
CA ARG A 305 -8.70 5.39 -12.85
C ARG A 305 -8.12 6.77 -12.47
N ARG A 306 -7.36 7.42 -13.36
CA ARG A 306 -6.84 8.79 -13.18
C ARG A 306 -7.95 9.83 -12.95
N ASN A 307 -9.15 9.57 -13.47
CA ASN A 307 -10.33 10.41 -13.28
C ASN A 307 -11.19 10.03 -12.05
N ASN A 308 -10.62 9.25 -11.11
CA ASN A 308 -11.29 8.77 -9.89
C ASN A 308 -12.54 7.92 -10.17
N LEU A 309 -12.51 7.12 -11.24
CA LEU A 309 -13.54 6.14 -11.54
C LEU A 309 -13.03 4.74 -11.15
N ARG A 310 -13.86 3.97 -10.44
CA ARG A 310 -13.54 2.60 -10.07
C ARG A 310 -13.68 1.71 -11.30
N CYS A 311 -12.68 0.88 -11.56
CA CYS A 311 -12.65 0.00 -12.74
C CYS A 311 -12.26 -1.41 -12.34
N ALA A 312 -13.00 -2.41 -12.84
CA ALA A 312 -12.59 -3.81 -12.81
C ALA A 312 -12.02 -4.20 -14.18
N TYR A 313 -10.91 -4.94 -14.24
CA TYR A 313 -10.29 -5.44 -15.48
C TYR A 313 -9.63 -6.83 -15.30
N ILE A 314 -9.29 -7.51 -16.41
CA ILE A 314 -8.83 -8.92 -16.59
C ILE A 314 -8.32 -9.65 -15.33
N GLY A 315 -7.33 -9.08 -14.60
CA GLY A 315 -6.69 -9.72 -13.44
C GLY A 315 -7.56 -9.87 -12.17
N GLU A 316 -8.66 -9.14 -12.06
CA GLU A 316 -9.59 -9.18 -10.92
C GLU A 316 -10.75 -10.16 -11.11
N ARG A 317 -10.88 -10.76 -12.31
CA ARG A 317 -12.12 -11.43 -12.73
C ARG A 317 -12.04 -12.91 -12.99
N ASN A 318 -10.85 -13.49 -12.95
CA ASN A 318 -10.72 -14.93 -13.16
C ASN A 318 -11.33 -15.66 -11.98
N ALA A 319 -12.19 -16.63 -12.29
CA ALA A 319 -12.66 -17.59 -11.32
C ALA A 319 -11.42 -18.26 -10.69
N SER A 320 -11.29 -18.11 -9.37
CA SER A 320 -10.23 -18.75 -8.59
C SER A 320 -10.80 -19.93 -7.81
N ILE A 321 -9.92 -20.70 -7.18
CA ILE A 321 -10.35 -21.78 -6.27
C ILE A 321 -11.04 -21.24 -5.01
N THR A 322 -10.81 -19.96 -4.66
CA THR A 322 -11.45 -19.25 -3.53
C THR A 322 -12.69 -18.46 -3.93
N SER A 323 -12.90 -18.23 -5.23
CA SER A 323 -14.01 -17.48 -5.79
C SER A 323 -14.35 -18.04 -7.17
N SER A 324 -14.88 -19.27 -7.19
CA SER A 324 -15.21 -19.98 -8.42
C SER A 324 -16.42 -19.36 -9.14
N CYS A 325 -16.57 -19.68 -10.43
CA CYS A 325 -17.73 -19.30 -11.21
C CYS A 325 -19.02 -19.83 -10.56
N TYR A 326 -20.12 -19.07 -10.60
CA TYR A 326 -21.41 -19.54 -10.09
C TYR A 326 -21.87 -20.84 -10.76
N ALA A 327 -21.53 -21.05 -12.03
CA ALA A 327 -21.88 -22.26 -12.78
C ALA A 327 -21.20 -23.52 -12.22
N ASP A 328 -20.07 -23.35 -11.56
CA ASP A 328 -19.26 -24.41 -10.96
C ASP A 328 -19.81 -24.85 -9.58
N LYS A 329 -20.51 -23.96 -8.87
CA LYS A 329 -21.01 -24.21 -7.51
C LYS A 329 -22.19 -25.18 -7.51
N LEU A 330 -22.26 -26.09 -6.55
CA LEU A 330 -23.40 -27.00 -6.38
C LEU A 330 -24.70 -26.24 -6.11
N ASN A 331 -24.66 -25.29 -5.18
CA ASN A 331 -25.79 -24.51 -4.72
C ASN A 331 -26.08 -23.30 -5.61
N HIS A 332 -26.22 -23.55 -6.92
CA HIS A 332 -26.58 -22.55 -7.91
C HIS A 332 -27.56 -23.10 -8.96
N ALA A 333 -28.50 -22.28 -9.42
CA ALA A 333 -29.33 -22.59 -10.57
C ALA A 333 -29.67 -21.33 -11.38
N THR A 334 -29.83 -21.48 -12.69
CA THR A 334 -30.40 -20.47 -13.58
C THR A 334 -31.74 -20.98 -14.11
N ILE A 335 -32.85 -20.38 -13.70
CA ILE A 335 -34.21 -20.80 -14.09
C ILE A 335 -34.73 -19.91 -15.21
N ASN A 336 -35.06 -20.52 -16.34
CA ASN A 336 -35.58 -19.82 -17.50
C ASN A 336 -37.10 -19.62 -17.43
N TYR A 337 -37.65 -18.73 -18.26
CA TYR A 337 -39.07 -18.35 -18.24
C TYR A 337 -40.06 -19.50 -18.42
N ASN A 338 -39.63 -20.58 -19.06
CA ASN A 338 -40.40 -21.79 -19.36
C ASN A 338 -40.18 -22.93 -18.35
N GLY A 339 -39.32 -22.73 -17.34
CA GLY A 339 -38.97 -23.76 -16.35
C GLY A 339 -37.78 -24.65 -16.74
N ASP A 340 -37.16 -24.47 -17.91
CA ASP A 340 -35.86 -25.08 -18.19
C ASP A 340 -34.80 -24.51 -17.25
N VAL A 341 -33.88 -25.36 -16.78
CA VAL A 341 -32.84 -24.99 -15.83
C VAL A 341 -31.45 -25.16 -16.44
N PHE A 342 -30.59 -24.17 -16.20
CA PHE A 342 -29.22 -24.09 -16.68
C PHE A 342 -28.27 -23.81 -15.51
N LYS A 343 -26.97 -23.97 -15.72
CA LYS A 343 -25.93 -23.54 -14.75
C LYS A 343 -25.21 -22.27 -15.16
N CYS A 344 -25.21 -21.92 -16.43
CA CYS A 344 -24.45 -20.80 -16.98
C CYS A 344 -25.36 -19.85 -17.74
N THR A 345 -25.14 -18.53 -17.60
CA THR A 345 -25.84 -17.55 -18.43
C THR A 345 -25.13 -17.23 -19.74
N ALA A 346 -23.84 -17.56 -19.87
CA ALA A 346 -23.00 -17.22 -21.02
C ALA A 346 -23.08 -18.22 -22.19
N ARG A 347 -24.25 -18.83 -22.40
CA ARG A 347 -24.55 -19.79 -23.47
C ARG A 347 -25.99 -19.59 -23.95
N ASP A 348 -26.37 -20.25 -25.04
CA ASP A 348 -27.75 -20.26 -25.50
C ASP A 348 -28.69 -20.90 -24.47
N PHE A 349 -29.92 -20.40 -24.42
CA PHE A 349 -30.99 -20.95 -23.58
C PHE A 349 -31.90 -21.90 -24.38
N GLU A 350 -31.37 -22.61 -25.38
CA GLU A 350 -32.14 -23.62 -26.09
C GLU A 350 -32.37 -24.84 -25.21
N THR A 351 -33.53 -25.50 -25.36
CA THR A 351 -33.90 -26.69 -24.58
C THR A 351 -32.88 -27.83 -24.70
N LYS A 352 -32.16 -27.93 -25.83
CA LYS A 352 -31.08 -28.92 -26.00
C LYS A 352 -29.91 -28.67 -25.04
N SER A 353 -29.68 -27.43 -24.63
CA SER A 353 -28.55 -26.99 -23.79
C SER A 353 -28.86 -27.03 -22.30
N ARG A 354 -30.13 -27.28 -21.92
CA ARG A 354 -30.57 -27.31 -20.52
C ARG A 354 -29.85 -28.38 -19.71
N GLU A 355 -29.65 -28.10 -18.44
CA GLU A 355 -29.02 -28.99 -17.45
C GLU A 355 -30.04 -29.58 -16.47
N GLY A 356 -31.28 -29.09 -16.50
CA GLY A 356 -32.39 -29.67 -15.74
C GLY A 356 -33.74 -29.05 -16.09
N VAL A 357 -34.78 -29.48 -15.35
CA VAL A 357 -36.15 -28.97 -15.48
C VAL A 357 -36.73 -28.70 -14.09
N LEU A 358 -37.40 -27.56 -13.93
CA LEU A 358 -38.11 -27.21 -12.71
C LEU A 358 -39.51 -27.86 -12.69
N GLN A 359 -39.70 -28.78 -11.76
CA GLN A 359 -40.95 -29.54 -11.61
C GLN A 359 -42.03 -28.75 -10.86
N ASP A 360 -43.28 -29.20 -10.95
CA ASP A 360 -44.45 -28.60 -10.26
C ASP A 360 -44.32 -28.59 -8.72
N THR A 361 -43.50 -29.50 -8.20
CA THR A 361 -43.12 -29.63 -6.79
C THR A 361 -42.10 -28.59 -6.33
N GLY A 362 -41.54 -27.79 -7.25
CA GLY A 362 -40.43 -26.89 -6.96
C GLY A 362 -39.09 -27.62 -6.78
N ILE A 363 -38.95 -28.85 -7.25
CA ILE A 363 -37.68 -29.60 -7.26
C ILE A 363 -37.09 -29.50 -8.66
N ILE A 364 -35.77 -29.31 -8.75
CA ILE A 364 -35.04 -29.36 -10.02
C ILE A 364 -34.63 -30.80 -10.29
N GLU A 365 -35.04 -31.32 -11.44
CA GLU A 365 -34.55 -32.58 -11.99
C GLU A 365 -33.34 -32.31 -12.88
N TRP A 366 -32.15 -32.55 -12.36
CA TRP A 366 -30.89 -32.38 -13.09
C TRP A 366 -30.60 -33.56 -14.02
N ASN A 367 -29.96 -33.31 -15.17
CA ASN A 367 -29.58 -34.32 -16.17
C ASN A 367 -28.06 -34.61 -16.19
N GLU A 368 -27.58 -35.41 -17.16
CA GLU A 368 -26.17 -35.78 -17.23
C GLU A 368 -25.22 -34.59 -17.45
N LYS A 369 -25.69 -33.46 -18.02
CA LYS A 369 -24.83 -32.28 -18.26
C LYS A 369 -24.45 -31.60 -16.94
N PHE A 370 -25.40 -31.51 -16.02
CA PHE A 370 -25.14 -31.03 -14.66
C PHE A 370 -24.11 -31.92 -13.95
N GLN A 371 -24.29 -33.24 -14.04
CA GLN A 371 -23.39 -34.23 -13.45
C GLN A 371 -21.96 -34.06 -13.98
N LYS A 372 -21.80 -33.93 -15.31
CA LYS A 372 -20.51 -33.67 -15.95
C LYS A 372 -19.85 -32.37 -15.49
N ARG A 373 -20.63 -31.28 -15.38
CA ARG A 373 -20.10 -29.97 -14.99
C ARG A 373 -19.56 -29.98 -13.57
N VAL A 374 -20.39 -30.45 -12.63
CA VAL A 374 -20.14 -30.30 -11.20
C VAL A 374 -19.14 -31.34 -10.71
N TYR A 375 -19.27 -32.59 -11.16
CA TYR A 375 -18.51 -33.71 -10.62
C TYR A 375 -17.50 -34.27 -11.61
N ASP A 376 -17.96 -34.68 -12.80
CA ASP A 376 -17.16 -35.62 -13.58
C ASP A 376 -15.94 -34.99 -14.24
N THR A 377 -15.92 -33.68 -14.51
CA THR A 377 -14.83 -33.06 -15.29
C THR A 377 -13.78 -32.31 -14.46
N ARG A 378 -14.02 -32.10 -13.16
CA ARG A 378 -13.12 -31.31 -12.31
C ARG A 378 -11.78 -31.98 -12.07
N PHE A 379 -10.71 -31.18 -12.10
CA PHE A 379 -9.33 -31.63 -11.84
C PHE A 379 -8.88 -32.85 -12.67
N LYS A 380 -9.44 -33.05 -13.87
CA LYS A 380 -9.03 -34.13 -14.80
C LYS A 380 -8.00 -33.70 -15.86
N ASN A 381 -7.94 -32.42 -16.21
CA ASN A 381 -7.04 -31.92 -17.24
C ASN A 381 -5.59 -31.91 -16.73
N LYS A 382 -4.73 -32.80 -17.26
CA LYS A 382 -3.35 -33.00 -16.77
C LYS A 382 -2.49 -31.73 -16.85
N PRO A 383 -2.46 -30.98 -17.97
CA PRO A 383 -1.76 -29.70 -18.04
C PRO A 383 -2.13 -28.72 -16.92
N CYS A 384 -3.41 -28.64 -16.53
CA CYS A 384 -3.84 -27.79 -15.43
C CYS A 384 -3.25 -28.24 -14.09
N LEU A 385 -3.14 -29.56 -13.85
CA LEU A 385 -2.59 -30.12 -12.62
C LEU A 385 -1.08 -29.89 -12.45
N GLU A 386 -0.37 -29.40 -13.47
CA GLU A 386 1.04 -29.00 -13.42
C GLU A 386 1.20 -27.47 -13.51
N CYS A 387 0.14 -26.74 -13.88
CA CYS A 387 0.20 -25.31 -14.14
C CYS A 387 0.32 -24.47 -12.86
N LYS A 388 1.29 -23.54 -12.84
CA LYS A 388 1.54 -22.62 -11.72
C LYS A 388 0.42 -21.62 -11.44
N ILE A 389 -0.48 -21.37 -12.39
CA ILE A 389 -1.61 -20.45 -12.20
C ILE A 389 -2.94 -21.17 -11.94
N LEU A 390 -2.95 -22.50 -11.77
CA LEU A 390 -4.18 -23.26 -11.48
C LEU A 390 -5.03 -22.64 -10.34
N PRO A 391 -4.46 -22.20 -9.20
CA PRO A 391 -5.26 -21.60 -8.12
C PRO A 391 -6.07 -20.36 -8.52
N ILE A 392 -5.56 -19.55 -9.47
CA ILE A 392 -6.21 -18.30 -9.91
C ILE A 392 -6.88 -18.40 -11.28
N CYS A 393 -6.74 -19.52 -11.95
CA CYS A 393 -7.38 -19.82 -13.24
C CYS A 393 -8.51 -20.85 -13.09
N ASN A 394 -8.37 -21.78 -12.13
CA ASN A 394 -9.27 -22.90 -11.86
C ASN A 394 -9.59 -23.77 -13.10
N GLY A 395 -8.68 -23.82 -14.08
CA GLY A 395 -8.89 -24.50 -15.36
C GLY A 395 -9.79 -23.74 -16.34
N GLY A 396 -10.16 -22.50 -16.03
CA GLY A 396 -10.99 -21.65 -16.88
C GLY A 396 -12.49 -21.95 -16.75
N CYS A 397 -13.23 -21.63 -17.81
CA CYS A 397 -14.68 -21.84 -17.84
C CYS A 397 -15.04 -23.33 -17.77
N SER A 398 -15.94 -23.71 -16.87
CA SER A 398 -16.42 -25.10 -16.77
C SER A 398 -17.06 -25.63 -18.04
N GLN A 399 -17.59 -24.76 -18.90
CA GLN A 399 -18.08 -25.18 -20.21
C GLN A 399 -16.96 -25.62 -21.16
N HIS A 400 -15.85 -24.87 -21.21
CA HIS A 400 -14.65 -25.29 -21.96
C HIS A 400 -14.14 -26.64 -21.44
N ARG A 401 -14.16 -26.81 -20.10
CA ARG A 401 -13.75 -28.07 -19.46
C ARG A 401 -14.60 -29.27 -19.89
N ILE A 402 -15.92 -29.10 -20.02
CA ILE A 402 -16.83 -30.15 -20.49
C ILE A 402 -16.61 -30.46 -21.98
N GLU A 403 -16.44 -29.42 -22.80
CA GLU A 403 -16.22 -29.56 -24.25
C GLU A 403 -14.88 -30.24 -24.57
N ASN A 404 -13.89 -30.11 -23.67
CA ASN A 404 -12.56 -30.71 -23.79
C ASN A 404 -12.35 -31.88 -22.79
N GLU A 405 -13.41 -32.59 -22.39
CA GLU A 405 -13.33 -33.66 -21.37
C GLU A 405 -12.28 -34.75 -21.70
N ASN A 406 -12.00 -34.97 -22.99
CA ASN A 406 -11.09 -36.02 -23.48
C ASN A 406 -9.80 -35.49 -24.09
N GLU A 407 -9.55 -34.19 -24.03
CA GLU A 407 -8.40 -33.54 -24.67
C GLU A 407 -7.67 -32.62 -23.69
N ASP A 408 -6.34 -32.61 -23.77
CA ASP A 408 -5.53 -31.67 -23.00
C ASP A 408 -5.72 -30.26 -23.58
N TYR A 409 -6.05 -29.29 -22.72
CA TYR A 409 -6.30 -27.91 -23.15
C TYR A 409 -5.68 -26.88 -22.20
N CYS A 410 -5.56 -25.66 -22.71
CA CYS A 410 -5.21 -24.47 -21.95
C CYS A 410 -5.99 -23.28 -22.52
N ILE A 411 -6.76 -22.57 -21.68
CA ILE A 411 -7.51 -21.38 -22.12
C ILE A 411 -6.62 -20.20 -22.56
N TYR A 412 -5.31 -20.28 -22.26
CA TYR A 412 -4.29 -19.33 -22.72
C TYR A 412 -3.39 -19.94 -23.80
N GLY A 413 -3.84 -20.99 -24.50
CA GLY A 413 -3.12 -21.58 -25.64
C GLY A 413 -1.73 -22.12 -25.28
N PHE A 414 -1.53 -22.56 -24.05
CA PHE A 414 -0.22 -23.00 -23.51
C PHE A 414 0.87 -21.91 -23.53
N ASN A 415 0.50 -20.64 -23.72
CA ASN A 415 1.42 -19.51 -23.77
C ASN A 415 1.78 -19.05 -22.34
N GLU A 416 3.05 -19.19 -21.95
CA GLU A 416 3.54 -18.77 -20.62
C GLU A 416 3.57 -17.24 -20.45
N ASP A 417 3.80 -16.47 -21.52
CA ASP A 417 3.76 -15.00 -21.45
C ASP A 417 2.35 -14.50 -21.16
N HIS A 418 1.33 -15.12 -21.76
CA HIS A 418 -0.08 -14.80 -21.47
C HIS A 418 -0.41 -15.11 -20.01
N LYS A 419 0.05 -16.26 -19.48
CA LYS A 419 -0.14 -16.63 -18.07
C LYS A 419 0.56 -15.65 -17.13
N LEU A 420 1.77 -15.21 -17.49
CA LEU A 420 2.51 -14.23 -16.72
C LEU A 420 1.85 -12.85 -16.75
N ASN A 421 1.28 -12.44 -17.88
CA ASN A 421 0.57 -11.17 -18.01
C ASN A 421 -0.64 -11.08 -17.07
N ILE A 422 -1.35 -12.18 -16.81
CA ILE A 422 -2.44 -12.22 -15.81
C ILE A 422 -1.92 -11.85 -14.42
N ILE A 423 -0.74 -12.37 -14.05
CA ILE A 423 -0.11 -12.09 -12.77
C ILE A 423 0.32 -10.61 -12.70
N LYS A 424 0.91 -10.09 -13.79
CA LYS A 424 1.28 -8.67 -13.90
C LYS A 424 0.07 -7.74 -13.77
N GLU A 425 -1.04 -8.06 -14.42
CA GLU A 425 -2.28 -7.30 -14.32
C GLU A 425 -2.87 -7.35 -12.90
N LYS A 426 -2.84 -8.53 -12.26
CA LYS A 426 -3.30 -8.70 -10.87
C LYS A 426 -2.43 -7.93 -9.88
N PHE A 427 -1.13 -7.81 -10.14
CA PHE A 427 -0.23 -6.94 -9.39
C PHE A 427 -0.61 -5.47 -9.57
N SER A 428 -0.83 -5.04 -10.82
CA SER A 428 -1.27 -3.68 -11.17
C SER A 428 -2.66 -3.31 -10.63
N SER A 429 -3.60 -4.24 -10.51
CA SER A 429 -4.90 -3.94 -9.89
C SER A 429 -4.82 -3.80 -8.38
N ARG A 430 -4.08 -4.68 -7.70
CA ARG A 430 -3.87 -4.58 -6.24
C ARG A 430 -3.10 -3.34 -5.84
N LEU A 431 -2.23 -2.85 -6.71
CA LEU A 431 -1.60 -1.53 -6.59
C LEU A 431 -2.66 -0.43 -6.38
N VAL A 432 -3.76 -0.47 -7.15
CA VAL A 432 -4.83 0.52 -7.11
C VAL A 432 -5.80 0.28 -5.94
N ASP A 433 -6.20 -0.97 -5.67
CA ASP A 433 -7.12 -1.30 -4.57
C ASP A 433 -6.49 -1.18 -3.17
N SER A 434 -5.17 -1.34 -3.07
CA SER A 434 -4.42 -1.09 -1.83
C SER A 434 -4.15 0.39 -1.59
N MET A 435 -4.55 1.28 -2.51
CA MET A 435 -4.72 2.70 -2.21
C MET A 435 -6.02 2.86 -1.43
N PRO A 436 -5.98 3.37 -0.18
CA PRO A 436 -7.18 3.62 0.58
C PRO A 436 -8.18 4.45 -0.24
N SER A 437 -9.34 3.86 -0.55
CA SER A 437 -10.46 4.58 -1.17
C SER A 437 -11.19 5.50 -0.18
N GLU A 438 -10.64 5.65 1.03
CA GLU A 438 -10.95 6.72 1.96
C GLU A 438 -9.68 7.51 2.19
N HIS A 439 -9.71 8.77 1.75
CA HIS A 439 -8.67 9.79 1.92
C HIS A 439 -7.38 9.51 1.11
N TYR A 440 -7.40 9.99 -0.15
CA TYR A 440 -6.22 10.68 -0.68
C TYR A 440 -5.94 11.85 0.27
N ASP A 441 -5.22 11.58 1.36
CA ASP A 441 -4.82 12.64 2.25
C ASP A 441 -3.72 13.42 1.52
N VAL A 442 -4.11 14.58 1.00
CA VAL A 442 -3.23 15.55 0.35
C VAL A 442 -1.99 15.79 1.20
N THR A 443 -2.11 15.74 2.53
CA THR A 443 -1.04 15.93 3.50
C THR A 443 -0.05 14.76 3.49
N ILE A 444 -0.51 13.50 3.41
CA ILE A 444 0.37 12.32 3.25
C ILE A 444 1.07 12.35 1.90
N ASN A 445 0.37 12.72 0.81
CA ASN A 445 0.99 12.83 -0.50
C ASN A 445 2.01 13.97 -0.58
N LYS A 446 1.77 15.12 0.07
CA LYS A 446 2.79 16.17 0.24
C LYS A 446 4.01 15.60 0.95
N LEU A 447 3.82 14.93 2.09
CA LEU A 447 4.89 14.32 2.89
C LEU A 447 5.69 13.27 2.09
N LEU A 448 5.01 12.44 1.30
CA LEU A 448 5.60 11.40 0.45
C LEU A 448 6.23 11.93 -0.84
N SER A 449 5.84 13.12 -1.31
CA SER A 449 6.39 13.78 -2.50
C SER A 449 7.54 14.74 -2.18
N ILE A 450 7.92 14.88 -0.89
CA ILE A 450 9.13 15.61 -0.50
C ILE A 450 10.33 14.94 -1.17
N ASN A 451 10.90 15.62 -2.16
CA ASN A 451 12.12 15.19 -2.81
C ASN A 451 13.30 15.42 -1.86
N PHE A 452 13.71 14.37 -1.15
CA PHE A 452 14.86 14.45 -0.23
C PHE A 452 16.18 14.83 -0.92
N ASN A 453 16.28 14.72 -2.24
CA ASN A 453 17.44 15.17 -3.02
C ASN A 453 17.43 16.68 -3.30
N ALA A 454 16.32 17.38 -3.03
CA ALA A 454 16.22 18.84 -3.17
C ALA A 454 16.87 19.60 -2.00
N PHE A 455 17.14 18.92 -0.88
CA PHE A 455 17.88 19.48 0.25
C PHE A 455 19.36 19.58 -0.12
N LYS A 456 19.82 20.80 -0.45
CA LYS A 456 21.21 21.04 -0.84
C LYS A 456 22.15 20.79 0.34
N VAL A 457 23.23 20.04 0.07
CA VAL A 457 24.36 19.86 0.98
C VAL A 457 25.26 21.08 0.88
N ASN A 458 25.03 22.08 1.73
CA ASN A 458 26.04 23.10 1.99
C ASN A 458 26.43 22.98 3.46
N GLU A 459 27.60 22.37 3.73
CA GLU A 459 28.24 22.54 5.03
C GLU A 459 28.51 24.04 5.22
N PRO A 460 28.09 24.65 6.34
CA PRO A 460 28.43 26.04 6.63
C PRO A 460 29.96 26.19 6.68
N GLN A 461 30.53 26.95 5.74
CA GLN A 461 31.90 27.43 5.82
C GLN A 461 31.95 28.60 6.81
N ILE A 462 31.94 28.31 8.11
CA ILE A 462 32.10 29.33 9.13
C ILE A 462 33.16 28.86 10.13
N TYR A 463 34.00 29.80 10.58
CA TYR A 463 35.09 29.69 11.57
C TYR A 463 36.56 29.63 11.09
N GLN A 464 36.90 30.14 9.91
CA GLN A 464 38.33 30.39 9.64
C GLN A 464 38.83 31.76 10.14
N GLU A 465 38.01 32.82 10.16
CA GLU A 465 38.51 34.17 10.48
C GLU A 465 38.51 34.49 11.99
N THR A 466 37.45 34.17 12.73
CA THR A 466 37.36 34.42 14.19
C THR A 466 38.37 33.58 14.99
N PHE A 467 38.59 32.33 14.60
CA PHE A 467 39.62 31.48 15.21
C PHE A 467 41.04 31.98 14.86
N LYS A 468 41.27 32.48 13.64
CA LYS A 468 42.56 33.12 13.29
C LYS A 468 42.84 34.34 14.15
N GLN A 469 41.82 35.16 14.42
CA GLN A 469 41.94 36.30 15.32
C GLN A 469 42.26 35.84 16.76
N PHE A 470 41.52 34.87 17.30
CA PHE A 470 41.80 34.25 18.60
C PHE A 470 43.25 33.72 18.69
N PHE A 471 43.71 32.98 17.68
CA PHE A 471 45.09 32.49 17.63
C PHE A 471 46.11 33.62 17.60
N SER A 472 45.81 34.73 16.91
CA SER A 472 46.72 35.88 16.85
C SER A 472 46.80 36.69 18.14
N GLU A 473 45.80 36.59 19.00
CA GLU A 473 45.73 37.30 20.29
C GLU A 473 46.28 36.48 21.46
N GLU A 474 46.23 35.15 21.40
CA GLU A 474 46.67 34.24 22.48
C GLU A 474 48.03 33.55 22.24
N VAL A 475 48.56 33.59 21.01
CA VAL A 475 49.84 32.97 20.68
C VAL A 475 50.90 34.03 20.43
N SER A 476 52.08 33.86 21.03
CA SER A 476 53.20 34.79 20.82
C SER A 476 53.68 34.80 19.36
N THR A 477 54.24 35.92 18.92
CA THR A 477 54.78 36.04 17.54
C THR A 477 55.88 35.01 17.23
N GLU A 478 56.62 34.55 18.24
CA GLU A 478 57.65 33.51 18.11
C GLU A 478 57.04 32.13 17.82
N ASN A 479 55.94 31.77 18.50
CA ASN A 479 55.32 30.45 18.40
C ASN A 479 54.13 30.39 17.41
N PHE A 480 53.67 31.52 16.86
CA PHE A 480 52.49 31.59 15.99
C PHE A 480 52.58 30.64 14.78
N ALA A 481 53.73 30.58 14.11
CA ALA A 481 53.91 29.75 12.94
C ALA A 481 53.79 28.24 13.26
N ILE A 482 54.38 27.78 14.36
CA ILE A 482 54.36 26.37 14.76
C ILE A 482 53.00 25.95 15.32
N VAL A 483 52.34 26.82 16.09
CA VAL A 483 50.98 26.56 16.60
C VAL A 483 49.98 26.50 15.46
N ASN A 484 50.07 27.41 14.48
CA ASN A 484 49.19 27.39 13.31
C ASN A 484 49.42 26.15 12.44
N GLU A 485 50.68 25.75 12.19
CA GLU A 485 51.02 24.52 11.47
C GLU A 485 50.40 23.28 12.18
N ILE A 486 50.51 23.20 13.50
CA ILE A 486 49.98 22.08 14.28
C ILE A 486 48.45 22.03 14.21
N ASN A 487 47.78 23.18 14.33
CA ASN A 487 46.32 23.25 14.20
C ASN A 487 45.85 22.84 12.80
N ASP A 488 46.53 23.28 11.74
CA ASP A 488 46.23 22.85 10.36
C ASP A 488 46.39 21.32 10.20
N ILE A 489 47.42 20.73 10.82
CA ILE A 489 47.60 19.27 10.82
C ILE A 489 46.46 18.59 11.58
N TYR A 490 46.06 19.10 12.75
CA TYR A 490 44.95 18.54 13.53
C TYR A 490 43.61 18.59 12.79
N VAL A 491 43.28 19.70 12.13
CA VAL A 491 42.07 19.83 11.30
C VAL A 491 42.09 18.79 10.17
N ASN A 492 43.23 18.60 9.51
CA ASN A 492 43.38 17.60 8.46
C ASN A 492 43.25 16.15 9.00
N LEU A 493 43.73 15.89 10.22
CA LEU A 493 43.65 14.58 10.85
C LEU A 493 42.22 14.16 11.20
N ILE A 494 41.31 15.10 11.49
CA ILE A 494 39.87 14.80 11.66
C ILE A 494 39.32 14.10 10.41
N THR A 495 39.70 14.56 9.22
CA THR A 495 39.25 13.97 7.94
C THR A 495 39.80 12.55 7.77
N SER A 496 41.05 12.29 8.15
CA SER A 496 41.64 10.94 8.13
C SER A 496 40.94 9.99 9.12
N LEU A 497 40.63 10.45 10.34
CA LEU A 497 39.89 9.65 11.33
C LEU A 497 38.45 9.39 10.88
N ARG A 498 37.78 10.33 10.20
CA ARG A 498 36.47 10.10 9.55
C ARG A 498 36.54 8.97 8.52
N LYS A 499 37.67 8.79 7.84
CA LYS A 499 37.94 7.73 6.85
C LYS A 499 38.53 6.43 7.44
N MET A 500 38.54 6.27 8.78
CA MET A 500 39.12 5.10 9.47
C MET A 500 40.62 4.87 9.21
N GLN A 501 41.37 5.91 8.84
CA GLN A 501 42.81 5.82 8.59
C GLN A 501 43.63 5.98 9.89
N LEU A 502 43.55 4.99 10.77
CA LEU A 502 44.12 5.07 12.13
C LEU A 502 45.65 5.15 12.17
N SER A 503 46.35 4.47 11.25
CA SER A 503 47.82 4.52 11.17
C SER A 503 48.33 5.92 10.80
N THR A 504 47.64 6.60 9.88
CA THR A 504 47.97 7.98 9.48
C THR A 504 47.83 8.97 10.64
N TYR A 505 46.87 8.73 11.55
CA TYR A 505 46.76 9.50 12.78
C TYR A 505 47.94 9.24 13.72
N GLN A 506 48.26 7.97 14.01
CA GLN A 506 49.34 7.61 14.93
C GLN A 506 50.70 8.16 14.48
N ASP A 507 51.03 8.04 13.18
CA ASP A 507 52.29 8.52 12.63
C ASP A 507 52.44 10.05 12.72
N LYS A 508 51.38 10.78 12.33
CA LYS A 508 51.40 12.26 12.38
C LYS A 508 51.30 12.80 13.80
N HIS A 509 50.55 12.15 14.67
CA HIS A 509 50.43 12.54 16.07
C HIS A 509 51.78 12.44 16.79
N ALA A 510 52.56 11.39 16.54
CA ALA A 510 53.90 11.25 17.10
C ALA A 510 54.86 12.35 16.64
N ASP A 511 54.76 12.79 15.38
CA ASP A 511 55.54 13.92 14.84
C ASP A 511 55.14 15.25 15.51
N ILE A 512 53.84 15.48 15.74
CA ILE A 512 53.33 16.67 16.42
C ILE A 512 53.82 16.74 17.87
N GLU A 513 53.71 15.65 18.63
CA GLU A 513 54.19 15.60 20.03
C GLU A 513 55.70 15.90 20.13
N LYS A 514 56.49 15.46 19.14
CA LYS A 514 57.92 15.77 19.06
C LYS A 514 58.17 17.26 18.76
N LYS A 515 57.38 17.88 17.88
CA LYS A 515 57.45 19.33 17.57
C LYS A 515 57.03 20.18 18.77
N LEU A 516 55.98 19.78 19.48
CA LEU A 516 55.52 20.43 20.71
C LEU A 516 56.58 20.37 21.81
N ALA A 517 57.18 19.19 22.04
CA ALA A 517 58.24 19.02 23.04
C ALA A 517 59.52 19.82 22.73
N ALA A 518 59.77 20.14 21.45
CA ALA A 518 60.89 20.99 21.03
C ALA A 518 60.58 22.50 21.15
N SER A 519 59.31 22.87 21.32
CA SER A 519 58.84 24.26 21.39
C SER A 519 58.75 24.72 22.84
N LYS A 520 59.15 25.96 23.13
CA LYS A 520 58.97 26.57 24.45
C LYS A 520 57.63 27.30 24.51
N LEU A 521 56.57 26.54 24.71
CA LEU A 521 55.20 27.06 24.80
C LEU A 521 54.90 27.53 26.22
N ASN A 522 54.15 28.63 26.34
CA ASN A 522 53.60 29.06 27.63
C ASN A 522 52.24 28.39 27.91
N ASP A 523 51.73 28.54 29.13
CA ASP A 523 50.48 27.89 29.56
C ASP A 523 49.26 28.27 28.69
N ASN A 524 49.17 29.51 28.20
CA ASN A 524 48.08 29.92 27.30
C ASN A 524 48.21 29.23 25.94
N GLU A 525 49.42 29.18 25.38
CA GLU A 525 49.68 28.54 24.07
C GLU A 525 49.40 27.04 24.09
N VAL A 526 49.71 26.35 25.20
CA VAL A 526 49.34 24.94 25.39
C VAL A 526 47.82 24.78 25.37
N LYS A 527 47.09 25.62 26.10
CA LYS A 527 45.62 25.60 26.13
C LYS A 527 44.99 25.92 24.77
N VAL A 528 45.60 26.83 24.00
CA VAL A 528 45.20 27.14 22.62
C VAL A 528 45.34 25.91 21.71
N ILE A 529 46.42 25.14 21.86
CA ILE A 529 46.61 23.89 21.11
C ILE A 529 45.58 22.83 21.56
N ASP A 530 45.32 22.74 22.86
CA ASP A 530 44.39 21.77 23.43
C ASP A 530 42.94 21.94 22.99
N MET A 531 42.57 23.14 22.53
CA MET A 531 41.30 23.39 21.83
C MET A 531 41.09 22.47 20.62
N SER A 532 42.17 22.12 19.91
CA SER A 532 42.13 21.20 18.75
C SER A 532 42.64 19.80 19.10
N SER A 533 43.62 19.72 20.02
CA SER A 533 44.28 18.47 20.40
C SER A 533 43.35 17.53 21.16
N LEU A 534 42.62 18.03 22.17
CA LEU A 534 41.79 17.22 23.04
C LEU A 534 40.57 16.63 22.32
N PRO A 535 39.80 17.40 21.52
CA PRO A 535 38.70 16.83 20.73
C PRO A 535 39.17 15.78 19.72
N LEU A 536 40.33 16.00 19.08
CA LEU A 536 40.87 15.04 18.12
C LEU A 536 41.29 13.74 18.79
N LYS A 537 42.02 13.83 19.93
CA LYS A 537 42.40 12.66 20.74
C LYS A 537 41.15 11.91 21.21
N ALA A 538 40.14 12.63 21.72
CA ALA A 538 38.87 12.03 22.13
C ALA A 538 38.18 11.29 20.98
N TYR A 539 38.16 11.88 19.78
CA TYR A 539 37.57 11.26 18.59
C TYR A 539 38.34 10.01 18.12
N TYR A 540 39.67 10.00 18.25
CA TYR A 540 40.46 8.80 18.00
C TYR A 540 40.08 7.65 18.95
N TYR A 541 40.04 7.91 20.26
CA TYR A 541 39.65 6.90 21.26
C TYR A 541 38.21 6.41 21.06
N TYR A 542 37.30 7.32 20.68
CA TYR A 542 35.94 6.95 20.27
C TYR A 542 35.92 5.99 19.07
N LYS A 543 36.81 6.15 18.08
CA LYS A 543 36.89 5.28 16.89
C LYS A 543 37.49 3.90 17.17
N ILE A 544 38.33 3.77 18.18
CA ILE A 544 38.87 2.48 18.63
C ILE A 544 38.06 1.88 19.80
N GLU A 545 36.87 2.44 20.06
CA GLU A 545 35.90 1.97 21.05
C GLU A 545 36.38 2.05 22.52
N ASP A 546 37.39 2.87 22.80
CA ASP A 546 37.81 3.22 24.16
C ASP A 546 37.04 4.45 24.65
N TYR A 547 35.80 4.20 25.06
CA TYR A 547 34.85 5.24 25.42
C TYR A 547 35.17 5.93 26.76
N GLU A 548 35.89 5.26 27.67
CA GLU A 548 36.32 5.87 28.92
C GLU A 548 37.38 6.95 28.67
N GLN A 549 38.38 6.62 27.85
CA GLN A 549 39.42 7.58 27.48
C GLN A 549 38.85 8.71 26.60
N ALA A 550 37.93 8.39 25.69
CA ALA A 550 37.23 9.40 24.90
C ALA A 550 36.48 10.39 25.80
N LEU A 551 35.72 9.91 26.79
CA LEU A 551 34.98 10.74 27.73
C LEU A 551 35.89 11.61 28.60
N TYR A 552 37.00 11.04 29.11
CA TYR A 552 37.99 11.79 29.89
C TYR A 552 38.56 12.97 29.10
N LEU A 553 38.95 12.75 27.84
CA LEU A 553 39.50 13.78 26.97
C LEU A 553 38.47 14.82 26.55
N THR A 554 37.22 14.41 26.29
CA THR A 554 36.12 15.36 26.00
C THR A 554 35.83 16.27 27.20
N ASN A 555 35.84 15.73 28.42
CA ASN A 555 35.73 16.54 29.65
C ASN A 555 36.92 17.48 29.83
N GLY A 556 38.13 17.02 29.51
CA GLY A 556 39.31 17.88 29.47
C GLY A 556 39.14 19.07 28.52
N SER A 557 38.55 18.84 27.33
CA SER A 557 38.25 19.91 26.37
C SER A 557 37.27 20.94 26.94
N ILE A 558 36.21 20.49 27.65
CA ILE A 558 35.24 21.40 28.27
C ILE A 558 35.92 22.31 29.31
N LEU A 559 36.79 21.75 30.14
CA LEU A 559 37.54 22.51 31.16
C LEU A 559 38.58 23.45 30.52
N ASN A 560 39.12 23.07 29.37
CA ASN A 560 40.03 23.92 28.60
C ASN A 560 39.29 25.13 28.02
N ASP A 561 38.08 24.93 27.48
CA ASP A 561 37.25 26.01 26.93
C ASP A 561 36.92 27.07 27.99
N ASP A 562 36.60 26.64 29.22
CA ASP A 562 36.27 27.54 30.35
C ASP A 562 37.33 28.62 30.60
N PHE A 563 38.59 28.31 30.32
CA PHE A 563 39.69 29.25 30.48
C PHE A 563 39.56 30.47 29.56
N PHE A 564 38.98 30.29 28.37
CA PHE A 564 38.88 31.33 27.36
C PHE A 564 37.48 31.96 27.27
N LEU A 565 36.44 31.33 27.84
CA LEU A 565 35.05 31.75 27.70
C LEU A 565 34.77 33.18 28.14
N GLU A 566 35.38 33.64 29.24
CA GLU A 566 35.19 35.01 29.75
C GLU A 566 35.70 36.07 28.75
N LYS A 567 36.83 35.78 28.08
CA LYS A 567 37.45 36.68 27.09
C LYS A 567 36.87 36.50 25.68
N TYR A 568 36.45 35.29 25.33
CA TYR A 568 35.98 34.91 24.00
C TYR A 568 34.65 34.13 24.07
N PRO A 569 33.51 34.85 24.22
CA PRO A 569 32.20 34.20 24.36
C PRO A 569 31.80 33.29 23.19
N PHE A 570 32.32 33.52 21.98
CA PHE A 570 32.03 32.69 20.80
C PHE A 570 32.48 31.23 20.98
N LEU A 571 33.44 30.95 21.87
CA LEU A 571 33.91 29.60 22.18
C LEU A 571 32.87 28.76 22.93
N TYR A 572 31.77 29.36 23.38
CA TYR A 572 30.68 28.62 23.99
C TYR A 572 30.08 27.57 23.03
N GLY A 573 30.08 27.83 21.72
CA GLY A 573 29.70 26.85 20.71
C GLY A 573 30.64 25.63 20.70
N HIS A 574 31.95 25.83 20.87
CA HIS A 574 32.89 24.71 20.98
C HIS A 574 32.57 23.80 22.17
N LYS A 575 32.22 24.41 23.30
CA LYS A 575 31.83 23.69 24.51
C LYS A 575 30.52 22.90 24.36
N VAL A 576 29.51 23.47 23.71
CA VAL A 576 28.26 22.77 23.38
C VAL A 576 28.51 21.58 22.45
N GLN A 577 29.44 21.71 21.49
CA GLN A 577 29.84 20.62 20.60
C GLN A 577 30.50 19.46 21.38
N GLN A 578 31.22 19.75 22.46
CA GLN A 578 31.78 18.70 23.32
C GLN A 578 30.69 17.95 24.10
N ILE A 579 29.65 18.63 24.60
CA ILE A 579 28.48 17.93 25.19
C ILE A 579 27.80 17.01 24.19
N HIS A 580 27.65 17.46 22.94
CA HIS A 580 27.12 16.60 21.89
C HIS A 580 28.01 15.36 21.67
N ASN A 581 29.34 15.50 21.74
CA ASN A 581 30.25 14.35 21.69
C ASN A 581 30.07 13.40 22.88
N ILE A 582 29.80 13.91 24.08
CA ILE A 582 29.50 13.09 25.26
C ILE A 582 28.19 12.32 25.07
N ILE A 583 27.15 12.95 24.52
CA ILE A 583 25.88 12.28 24.17
C ILE A 583 26.15 11.11 23.20
N ARG A 584 26.97 11.32 22.17
CA ARG A 584 27.38 10.25 21.22
C ARG A 584 28.13 9.12 21.92
N ILE A 585 29.05 9.44 22.84
CA ILE A 585 29.77 8.45 23.64
C ILE A 585 28.79 7.63 24.50
N TYR A 586 27.84 8.27 25.19
CA TYR A 586 26.84 7.58 26.00
C TYR A 586 25.95 6.66 25.15
N PHE A 587 25.55 7.08 23.94
CA PHE A 587 24.83 6.20 23.02
C PHE A 587 25.66 4.98 22.61
N LYS A 588 26.96 5.13 22.38
CA LYS A 588 27.86 4.00 22.07
C LYS A 588 28.12 3.08 23.25
N GLN A 589 28.07 3.61 24.48
CA GLN A 589 28.11 2.83 25.71
C GLN A 589 26.76 2.20 26.09
N GLU A 590 25.74 2.31 25.24
CA GLU A 590 24.37 1.85 25.50
C GLU A 590 23.70 2.50 26.74
N LYS A 591 24.23 3.64 27.21
CA LYS A 591 23.66 4.47 28.28
C LYS A 591 22.57 5.39 27.73
N PHE A 592 21.54 4.77 27.14
CA PHE A 592 20.52 5.48 26.36
C PHE A 592 19.76 6.53 27.18
N LYS A 593 19.46 6.22 28.44
CA LYS A 593 18.70 7.11 29.32
C LYS A 593 19.51 8.34 29.70
N GLU A 594 20.77 8.14 30.06
CA GLU A 594 21.72 9.20 30.39
C GLU A 594 21.99 10.10 29.18
N ALA A 595 22.16 9.50 27.99
CA ALA A 595 22.27 10.25 26.73
C ALA A 595 21.04 11.11 26.46
N CYS A 596 19.83 10.55 26.62
CA CYS A 596 18.58 11.27 26.43
C CYS A 596 18.39 12.38 27.46
N LEU A 597 18.73 12.14 28.73
CA LEU A 597 18.65 13.16 29.78
C LEU A 597 19.59 14.33 29.49
N LEU A 598 20.83 14.05 29.10
CA LEU A 598 21.81 15.08 28.74
C LEU A 598 21.40 15.83 27.47
N ASN A 599 20.83 15.13 26.48
CA ASN A 599 20.25 15.75 25.29
C ASN A 599 19.10 16.72 25.63
N ASN A 600 18.17 16.29 26.48
CA ASN A 600 17.09 17.14 26.94
C ASN A 600 17.63 18.37 27.67
N ASP A 601 18.61 18.18 28.55
CA ASP A 601 19.22 19.25 29.33
C ASP A 601 19.89 20.32 28.44
N ILE A 602 20.73 19.89 27.49
CA ILE A 602 21.42 20.83 26.58
C ILE A 602 20.44 21.52 25.61
N LEU A 603 19.44 20.82 25.07
CA LEU A 603 18.44 21.46 24.21
C LEU A 603 17.58 22.48 24.98
N ASN A 604 17.21 22.19 26.22
CA ASN A 604 16.47 23.14 27.04
C ASN A 604 17.34 24.34 27.43
N HIS A 605 18.63 24.14 27.67
CA HIS A 605 19.55 25.25 27.91
C HIS A 605 19.63 26.18 26.71
N LEU A 606 19.84 25.61 25.53
CA LEU A 606 19.99 26.37 24.30
C LEU A 606 18.65 27.05 23.93
N ILE A 607 17.55 26.30 23.88
CA ILE A 607 16.29 26.80 23.33
C ILE A 607 15.47 27.59 24.37
N LEU A 608 15.48 27.16 25.63
CA LEU A 608 14.61 27.71 26.69
C LEU A 608 15.37 28.52 27.74
N GLY A 609 16.70 28.60 27.67
CA GLY A 609 17.53 29.31 28.65
C GLY A 609 17.60 28.63 30.01
N ASN A 610 17.32 27.32 30.09
CA ASN A 610 17.41 26.56 31.33
C ASN A 610 18.88 26.37 31.77
N LYS A 611 19.09 26.00 33.03
CA LYS A 611 20.44 25.69 33.54
C LYS A 611 20.87 24.28 33.13
N VAL A 612 22.10 24.14 32.63
CA VAL A 612 22.73 22.82 32.38
C VAL A 612 23.12 22.18 33.71
N THR A 613 22.76 20.91 33.86
CA THR A 613 23.03 20.06 35.04
C THR A 613 24.31 19.23 34.91
N TYR A 614 24.95 19.22 33.74
CA TYR A 614 26.23 18.53 33.54
C TYR A 614 27.33 19.13 34.42
N GLU A 615 27.93 18.30 35.28
CA GLU A 615 28.77 18.76 36.40
C GLU A 615 30.16 19.26 35.97
N VAL A 616 30.61 18.95 34.74
CA VAL A 616 31.93 19.35 34.25
C VAL A 616 31.87 20.72 33.60
N GLY A 617 32.69 21.62 34.13
CA GLY A 617 32.91 22.98 33.63
C GLY A 617 31.82 23.99 34.01
N TYR A 618 32.02 25.24 33.60
CA TYR A 618 31.14 26.37 33.91
C TYR A 618 30.11 26.66 32.81
N TRP A 619 28.82 26.59 33.12
CA TRP A 619 27.72 26.84 32.18
C TRP A 619 27.07 28.19 32.48
N TYR A 620 26.76 28.98 31.44
CA TYR A 620 26.10 30.28 31.63
C TYR A 620 24.71 30.10 32.22
N ASP A 621 24.39 30.86 33.27
CA ASP A 621 23.02 30.94 33.79
C ASP A 621 22.16 31.75 32.80
N SER A 622 21.07 31.16 32.30
CA SER A 622 20.16 31.80 31.34
C SER A 622 20.80 32.28 30.04
N TYR A 623 21.45 31.35 29.32
CA TYR A 623 21.95 31.58 27.97
C TYR A 623 20.80 31.97 27.04
N LYS A 624 20.95 33.10 26.35
CA LYS A 624 20.08 33.49 25.24
C LYS A 624 20.84 33.16 23.96
N ILE A 625 20.22 32.38 23.08
CA ILE A 625 20.65 32.30 21.70
C ILE A 625 20.59 33.72 21.14
N GLU A 626 21.74 34.35 20.96
CA GLU A 626 21.87 35.38 19.93
C GLU A 626 21.69 34.62 18.61
N ASN A 627 20.80 35.08 17.70
CA ASN A 627 20.43 34.41 16.44
C ASN A 627 21.65 34.13 15.53
N SER A 628 22.49 33.19 15.96
CA SER A 628 23.72 32.74 15.36
C SER A 628 23.35 31.50 14.55
N PRO A 629 23.48 31.55 13.21
CA PRO A 629 23.22 30.40 12.36
C PRO A 629 24.00 29.15 12.78
N GLU A 630 25.16 29.32 13.40
CA GLU A 630 26.03 28.25 13.89
C GLU A 630 25.40 27.53 15.08
N MET A 631 24.91 28.28 16.07
CA MET A 631 24.22 27.71 17.22
C MET A 631 22.91 27.03 16.82
N ILE A 632 22.17 27.61 15.86
CA ILE A 632 20.96 26.99 15.32
C ILE A 632 21.31 25.68 14.59
N ASN A 633 22.35 25.66 13.75
CA ASN A 633 22.83 24.44 13.10
C ASN A 633 23.20 23.35 14.12
N MET A 634 23.89 23.72 15.20
CA MET A 634 24.24 22.79 16.26
C MET A 634 23.01 22.22 16.98
N ILE A 635 22.00 23.05 17.25
CA ILE A 635 20.72 22.60 17.83
C ILE A 635 20.06 21.57 16.91
N TYR A 636 19.96 21.87 15.61
CA TYR A 636 19.42 20.93 14.63
C TYR A 636 20.24 19.64 14.55
N GLN A 637 21.57 19.72 14.64
CA GLN A 637 22.44 18.55 14.61
C GLN A 637 22.22 17.67 15.84
N ILE A 638 22.25 18.23 17.05
CA ILE A 638 22.01 17.52 18.31
C ILE A 638 20.63 16.85 18.27
N PHE A 639 19.61 17.60 17.87
CA PHE A 639 18.24 17.12 17.78
C PHE A 639 18.11 15.94 16.80
N SER A 640 18.58 16.11 15.56
CA SER A 640 18.40 15.14 14.47
C SER A 640 19.21 13.85 14.68
N GLU A 641 20.43 13.94 15.21
CA GLU A 641 21.25 12.76 15.50
C GLU A 641 20.66 11.94 16.65
N THR A 642 20.27 12.58 17.76
CA THR A 642 19.58 11.91 18.87
C THR A 642 18.29 11.25 18.41
N LEU A 643 17.46 11.96 17.62
CA LEU A 643 16.23 11.41 17.07
C LEU A 643 16.49 10.19 16.18
N SER A 644 17.52 10.24 15.33
CA SER A 644 17.87 9.15 14.43
C SER A 644 18.30 7.91 15.22
N VAL A 645 19.09 8.08 16.29
CA VAL A 645 19.47 6.98 17.18
C VAL A 645 18.25 6.39 17.87
N ILE A 646 17.37 7.21 18.46
CA ILE A 646 16.13 6.74 19.12
C ILE A 646 15.26 5.95 18.15
N THR A 647 15.07 6.47 16.93
CA THR A 647 14.25 5.86 15.88
C THR A 647 14.82 4.52 15.40
N ASN A 648 16.15 4.40 15.27
CA ASN A 648 16.82 3.18 14.81
C ASN A 648 16.92 2.09 15.90
N LEU A 649 16.88 2.48 17.18
CA LEU A 649 16.91 1.54 18.31
C LEU A 649 15.56 0.87 18.57
N SER A 650 14.48 1.37 17.97
CA SER A 650 13.12 0.90 18.27
C SER A 650 12.64 -0.16 17.28
N ASN A 651 12.81 -1.44 17.65
CA ASN A 651 11.99 -2.54 17.12
C ASN A 651 10.62 -2.64 17.83
N ASN A 652 10.38 -1.78 18.83
CA ASN A 652 9.15 -1.71 19.65
C ASN A 652 8.80 -0.24 19.91
N GLY A 653 7.59 0.19 19.53
CA GLY A 653 7.12 1.57 19.65
C GLY A 653 7.04 2.10 21.10
N GLU A 654 6.92 1.24 22.11
CA GLU A 654 6.93 1.69 23.52
C GLU A 654 8.31 2.21 23.96
N LYS A 655 9.39 1.55 23.53
CA LYS A 655 10.76 1.97 23.83
C LYS A 655 11.13 3.25 23.10
N GLU A 656 10.66 3.42 21.86
CA GLU A 656 10.79 4.67 21.11
C GLU A 656 10.14 5.82 21.88
N ARG A 657 8.89 5.62 22.34
CA ARG A 657 8.12 6.61 23.09
C ARG A 657 8.84 7.03 24.37
N GLU A 658 9.32 6.07 25.18
CA GLU A 658 10.02 6.35 26.44
C GLU A 658 11.28 7.20 26.22
N LEU A 659 12.13 6.80 25.27
CA LEU A 659 13.38 7.51 24.98
C LEU A 659 13.11 8.88 24.38
N PHE A 660 12.15 8.99 23.45
CA PHE A 660 11.74 10.27 22.88
C PHE A 660 11.21 11.24 23.94
N GLN A 661 10.30 10.78 24.81
CA GLN A 661 9.77 11.58 25.91
C GLN A 661 10.85 12.01 26.90
N THR A 662 11.87 11.17 27.11
CA THR A 662 13.02 11.52 27.95
C THR A 662 13.91 12.57 27.27
N ALA A 663 14.21 12.40 25.97
CA ALA A 663 15.14 13.22 25.21
C ALA A 663 14.63 14.63 24.90
N PHE A 664 13.30 14.83 24.85
CA PHE A 664 12.68 16.09 24.44
C PHE A 664 11.66 16.61 25.46
N LYS A 665 11.71 16.13 26.72
CA LYS A 665 10.74 16.44 27.78
C LYS A 665 10.44 17.94 27.93
N GLY A 666 11.47 18.79 28.00
CA GLY A 666 11.28 20.22 28.20
C GLY A 666 10.64 20.92 27.01
N LEU A 667 11.00 20.50 25.79
CA LEU A 667 10.39 21.00 24.55
C LEU A 667 8.93 20.56 24.40
N ILE A 668 8.60 19.32 24.80
CA ILE A 668 7.20 18.83 24.84
C ILE A 668 6.35 19.68 25.79
N ALA A 669 6.90 20.08 26.93
CA ALA A 669 6.21 20.85 27.95
C ALA A 669 6.17 22.37 27.70
N CYS A 670 6.76 22.85 26.60
CA CYS A 670 6.88 24.28 26.31
C CYS A 670 5.55 24.89 25.83
N PRO A 671 4.92 25.83 26.59
CA PRO A 671 3.61 26.38 26.24
C PRO A 671 3.67 27.46 25.15
N ASP A 672 4.73 28.28 25.12
CA ASP A 672 4.84 29.49 24.27
C ASP A 672 5.82 29.29 23.10
N ILE A 673 5.31 28.72 22.00
CA ILE A 673 6.09 28.56 20.76
C ILE A 673 6.35 29.92 20.07
N GLU A 674 5.44 30.88 20.21
CA GLU A 674 5.46 32.16 19.47
C GLU A 674 6.59 33.11 19.92
N SER A 675 7.19 32.88 21.09
CA SER A 675 8.29 33.71 21.62
C SER A 675 9.70 33.20 21.27
N LEU A 676 9.81 32.07 20.57
CA LEU A 676 11.08 31.44 20.21
C LEU A 676 11.54 31.88 18.80
N ASP A 677 12.84 31.71 18.51
CA ASP A 677 13.41 32.00 17.19
C ASP A 677 12.64 31.22 16.10
N GLU A 678 12.21 31.92 15.05
CA GLU A 678 11.46 31.36 13.92
C GLU A 678 12.18 30.18 13.25
N ASN A 679 13.51 30.18 13.27
CA ASN A 679 14.33 29.12 12.70
C ASN A 679 14.24 27.81 13.49
N LEU A 680 13.78 27.83 14.75
CA LEU A 680 13.60 26.64 15.59
C LEU A 680 12.16 26.12 15.59
N LEU A 681 11.23 26.86 14.98
CA LEU A 681 9.82 26.51 14.90
C LEU A 681 9.55 25.10 14.34
N PRO A 682 10.24 24.62 13.27
CA PRO A 682 10.04 23.25 12.77
C PRO A 682 10.28 22.15 13.81
N LEU A 683 11.32 22.29 14.65
CA LEU A 683 11.65 21.29 15.67
C LEU A 683 10.52 21.19 16.70
N LEU A 684 9.98 22.32 17.11
CA LEU A 684 8.90 22.38 18.12
C LEU A 684 7.58 21.84 17.58
N ILE A 685 7.21 22.20 16.35
CA ILE A 685 6.03 21.65 15.68
C ILE A 685 6.18 20.13 15.55
N PHE A 686 7.35 19.64 15.12
CA PHE A 686 7.62 18.20 15.04
C PHE A 686 7.48 17.50 16.40
N VAL A 687 8.05 18.06 17.48
CA VAL A 687 7.94 17.47 18.83
C VAL A 687 6.48 17.37 19.28
N LYS A 688 5.67 18.39 19.02
CA LYS A 688 4.23 18.40 19.31
C LYS A 688 3.47 17.31 18.55
N ILE A 689 3.66 17.25 17.22
CA ILE A 689 3.05 16.22 16.37
C ILE A 689 3.43 14.83 16.88
N LYS A 690 4.72 14.59 17.11
CA LYS A 690 5.25 13.30 17.53
C LYS A 690 4.69 12.89 18.90
N ALA A 691 4.61 13.81 19.86
CA ALA A 691 4.01 13.55 21.16
C ALA A 691 2.51 13.20 21.05
N GLN A 692 1.75 13.94 20.24
CA GLN A 692 0.34 13.66 19.98
C GLN A 692 0.15 12.29 19.31
N LEU A 693 0.99 11.92 18.34
CA LEU A 693 0.92 10.63 17.66
C LEU A 693 1.24 9.45 18.59
N PHE A 694 2.13 9.63 19.58
CA PHE A 694 2.37 8.61 20.61
C PHE A 694 1.18 8.41 21.57
N GLU A 695 0.31 9.41 21.73
CA GLU A 695 -0.92 9.30 22.51
C GLU A 695 -2.08 8.76 21.67
N ASN A 696 -2.16 9.17 20.41
CA ASN A 696 -3.18 8.74 19.46
C ASN A 696 -2.60 8.69 18.03
N PRO A 697 -2.39 7.49 17.45
CA PRO A 697 -1.77 7.33 16.14
C PRO A 697 -2.71 7.66 14.95
N ASP A 698 -3.68 8.56 15.15
CA ASP A 698 -4.56 9.08 14.10
C ASP A 698 -3.98 10.35 13.49
N ILE A 699 -3.43 10.22 12.28
CA ILE A 699 -2.81 11.33 11.54
C ILE A 699 -3.76 12.49 11.28
N ASN A 700 -5.08 12.24 11.22
CA ASN A 700 -6.06 13.30 10.96
C ASN A 700 -6.12 14.32 12.10
N LYS A 701 -5.70 13.95 13.31
CA LYS A 701 -5.70 14.83 14.48
C LYS A 701 -4.53 15.81 14.52
N VAL A 702 -3.49 15.54 13.75
CA VAL A 702 -2.27 16.36 13.70
C VAL A 702 -2.07 16.99 12.31
N ARG A 703 -3.12 17.01 11.50
CA ARG A 703 -3.05 17.34 10.08
C ARG A 703 -2.65 18.79 9.84
N GLU A 704 -3.25 19.72 10.57
CA GLU A 704 -2.97 21.15 10.44
C GLU A 704 -1.53 21.46 10.86
N GLU A 705 -1.07 20.86 11.96
CA GLU A 705 0.31 20.97 12.42
C GLU A 705 1.29 20.32 11.43
N LEU A 706 0.92 19.18 10.83
CA LEU A 706 1.76 18.47 9.85
C LEU A 706 1.89 19.24 8.53
N ASP A 707 0.80 19.81 8.01
CA ASP A 707 0.85 20.70 6.85
C ASP A 707 1.71 21.94 7.15
N SER A 708 1.56 22.54 8.33
CA SER A 708 2.41 23.65 8.78
C SER A 708 3.89 23.25 8.87
N LEU A 709 4.20 22.08 9.44
CA LEU A 709 5.57 21.56 9.50
C LEU A 709 6.17 21.40 8.11
N ILE A 710 5.44 20.83 7.16
CA ILE A 710 5.89 20.63 5.78
C ILE A 710 6.19 21.98 5.13
N ASP A 711 5.26 22.94 5.22
CA ASP A 711 5.38 24.25 4.58
C ASP A 711 6.55 25.05 5.17
N VAL A 712 6.75 25.06 6.49
CA VAL A 712 7.88 25.74 7.13
C VAL A 712 9.20 25.02 6.82
N SER A 713 9.21 23.69 6.80
CA SER A 713 10.43 22.89 6.53
C SER A 713 10.97 23.07 5.11
N LEU A 714 10.09 23.18 4.11
CA LEU A 714 10.48 23.39 2.70
C LEU A 714 11.10 24.76 2.45
N ASN A 715 10.76 25.76 3.27
CA ASN A 715 11.25 27.13 3.16
C ASN A 715 12.40 27.44 4.15
N SER A 716 12.81 26.47 4.97
CA SER A 716 13.85 26.66 5.99
C SER A 716 15.26 26.53 5.40
N GLU A 717 16.16 27.43 5.82
CA GLU A 717 17.61 27.33 5.53
C GLU A 717 18.26 26.08 6.17
N TYR A 718 17.60 25.45 7.16
CA TYR A 718 18.04 24.26 7.88
C TYR A 718 17.38 22.97 7.37
N SER A 719 16.76 23.02 6.20
CA SER A 719 16.01 21.92 5.60
C SER A 719 16.80 20.60 5.47
N PHE A 720 18.14 20.67 5.43
CA PHE A 720 19.04 19.52 5.50
C PHE A 720 18.74 18.56 6.66
N PHE A 721 18.42 19.09 7.85
CA PHE A 721 18.19 18.30 9.05
C PHE A 721 16.78 17.69 9.15
N MET A 722 15.86 18.12 8.27
CA MET A 722 14.44 17.71 8.32
C MET A 722 14.21 16.25 7.91
N LYS A 723 15.17 15.64 7.21
CA LYS A 723 15.08 14.23 6.79
C LYS A 723 14.84 13.28 7.96
N SER A 724 15.58 13.44 9.05
CA SER A 724 15.46 12.58 10.23
C SER A 724 14.14 12.78 10.96
N LEU A 725 13.60 14.01 10.96
CA LEU A 725 12.28 14.32 11.54
C LEU A 725 11.18 13.59 10.79
N PHE A 726 11.10 13.76 9.47
CA PHE A 726 10.07 13.09 8.66
C PHE A 726 10.22 11.57 8.69
N TYR A 727 11.45 11.05 8.63
CA TYR A 727 11.72 9.63 8.81
C TYR A 727 11.13 9.10 10.12
N SER A 728 11.36 9.81 11.22
CA SER A 728 10.82 9.46 12.52
C SER A 728 9.28 9.50 12.57
N LEU A 729 8.63 10.48 11.93
CA LEU A 729 7.14 10.51 11.82
C LEU A 729 6.60 9.29 11.06
N PHE A 730 7.27 8.88 9.97
CA PHE A 730 6.90 7.67 9.23
C PHE A 730 6.94 6.44 10.15
N VAL A 731 8.00 6.29 10.96
CA VAL A 731 8.15 5.15 11.87
C VAL A 731 6.98 5.07 12.85
N THR A 732 6.62 6.18 13.50
CA THR A 732 5.54 6.22 14.52
C THR A 732 4.16 5.97 13.95
N LEU A 733 3.91 6.37 12.71
CA LEU A 733 2.65 6.09 12.02
C LEU A 733 2.53 4.63 11.57
N GLY A 734 3.47 3.75 11.95
CA GLY A 734 3.49 2.35 11.52
C GLY A 734 3.77 2.21 10.01
N ILE A 735 4.41 3.22 9.41
CA ILE A 735 4.77 3.22 7.97
C ILE A 735 6.08 2.45 7.74
N ASN A 736 6.75 1.97 8.79
CA ASN A 736 7.91 1.07 8.72
C ASN A 736 7.53 -0.39 9.00
N GLY A 737 8.05 -1.31 8.18
CA GLY A 737 8.03 -2.76 8.48
C GLY A 737 6.80 -3.55 8.02
N HIS A 738 6.25 -3.21 6.86
CA HIS A 738 5.45 -4.10 5.99
C HIS A 738 5.22 -3.42 4.62
N GLN A 739 5.38 -2.10 4.60
CA GLN A 739 5.29 -1.25 3.43
C GLN A 739 6.62 -0.95 2.72
N ASP A 740 7.79 -1.47 3.09
CA ASP A 740 8.92 -1.39 2.12
C ASP A 740 8.59 -2.15 0.83
N ASN A 741 7.81 -3.24 0.94
CA ASN A 741 7.14 -3.90 -0.17
C ASN A 741 6.02 -3.08 -0.84
N LYS A 742 5.50 -2.02 -0.21
CA LYS A 742 4.44 -1.15 -0.77
C LYS A 742 5.00 0.18 -1.29
N ARG A 743 6.10 0.68 -0.70
CA ARG A 743 6.81 1.92 -1.01
C ARG A 743 7.77 1.69 -2.19
N GLU A 744 8.45 0.55 -2.21
CA GLU A 744 9.22 0.12 -3.39
C GLU A 744 8.31 -0.28 -4.55
N PHE A 745 7.15 -0.84 -4.24
CA PHE A 745 6.05 -1.12 -5.16
C PHE A 745 5.39 0.14 -5.74
N MET A 746 5.32 1.23 -4.98
CA MET A 746 4.92 2.56 -5.48
C MET A 746 6.03 3.19 -6.33
N ARG A 747 7.32 3.01 -5.98
CA ARG A 747 8.46 3.48 -6.78
C ARG A 747 8.53 2.79 -8.15
N VAL A 748 8.39 1.46 -8.18
CA VAL A 748 8.33 0.63 -9.41
C VAL A 748 7.09 0.92 -10.26
N HIS A 749 6.07 1.58 -9.71
CA HIS A 749 4.86 1.96 -10.44
C HIS A 749 4.92 3.39 -11.03
N ALA A 750 5.71 4.29 -10.44
CA ALA A 750 5.83 5.69 -10.87
C ALA A 750 6.79 5.89 -12.06
N THR A 751 7.59 4.88 -12.40
CA THR A 751 8.41 4.75 -13.62
C THR A 751 7.83 3.68 -14.52
#